data_AF-A0A522V167-F1
#
_entry.id   AF-A0A522V167-F1
#
_cell.length_a   1.000
_cell.length_b   1.000
_cell.length_c   1.000
_cell.angle_alpha   90.00
_cell.angle_beta   90.00
_cell.angle_gamma   90.00
#
_symmetry.space_group_name_H-M   'P 1'
#
loop_
_entity.id
_entity.type
_entity.pdbx_description
1 polymer ?
#
loop_
_entity_poly.entity_id
_entity_poly.type
_entity_poly.pdbx_seq_one_letter_code
_entity_poly.pdbx_strand_id
1 'polypeptide(L)'
;MGFLSDIKRDFRAVFERDPAARSAFEVALTYPGFHATAAHRIAHALWNSSVPVLPRLISNISRTLTGIDIHPAAKIGPGFFIDHGMGVVIGETTEIGEECLLYQGVTLGGTGKDKGKRHPTLGNHVVVGAGAKILGPITIGNYVKVGANSVVLKPVPDHAIVVGVPGKVIKKKIVRIGEEGVFETLDHVRLPDPVDERLQEMADYIEKLEGRIDRLEGRGGRMKVFNTMSGRKEDFVPFVKNRVGIYACGVTVYDYCHIGHARSAIVFDVMVRYLRHKSFDVKYVRNFTDIDDKIIRRANEEGSAWDAVASKYIDEYYRDMDMLGIARADIEPKATEHIHEMINVIKALVEKGAAYAAAEGENSSVYFAVEKFGEYGKLSKKEQKDLLAGARVDVDGRKKNPMDFALWKASKEGEPWWESPWGKGRPGWHIECTAMAIKHLGESIDIHGGGADLIFPHHENEIAQSEAFTGKPFAKYWMHNGFITIDKEKMSKSLGNFFTIRDILDRYDAEVVRLFVLSSHYRNPIEFSHEQLRDAESSLDRVYSTIARTEDFLVSDVSSKKAVQTAEFEDFLVKFNGLFEEAMDDDFNTALAIGHMFEFVREINKFLDAKPHGDAAKALAAKAKEVMATAGGVLNLFGRTPLQWNVDLLRSKRIELSEQQIVQKIAARQDARQNKDWAMADAVRKELEEKGILLEDKKEGTDWKVKIA
;
A
#
# COMPACT_ATOMS: atom_id res chain seq x y z
N MET A 1 30.62 4.63 38.00
CA MET A 1 31.11 3.42 37.31
C MET A 1 31.97 2.67 38.30
N GLY A 2 31.56 1.46 38.65
CA GLY A 2 32.31 0.55 39.50
C GLY A 2 32.16 -0.85 38.94
N PHE A 3 33.19 -1.69 39.13
CA PHE A 3 33.20 -3.07 38.65
C PHE A 3 31.89 -3.84 38.90
N LEU A 4 31.30 -3.67 40.10
CA LEU A 4 30.02 -4.29 40.48
C LEU A 4 28.79 -3.63 39.83
N SER A 5 28.83 -2.33 39.52
CA SER A 5 27.72 -1.66 38.83
C SER A 5 27.60 -2.11 37.39
N ASP A 6 28.73 -2.36 36.73
CA ASP A 6 28.75 -2.72 35.32
C ASP A 6 28.24 -4.15 35.13
N ILE A 7 28.68 -5.09 35.98
CA ILE A 7 28.13 -6.46 36.02
C ILE A 7 26.63 -6.45 36.29
N LYS A 8 26.15 -5.58 37.20
CA LYS A 8 24.72 -5.46 37.49
C LYS A 8 23.92 -4.95 36.29
N ARG A 9 24.48 -4.03 35.49
CA ARG A 9 23.86 -3.54 34.26
C ARG A 9 23.86 -4.60 33.17
N ASP A 10 24.97 -5.32 32.99
CA ASP A 10 25.07 -6.44 32.04
C ASP A 10 24.04 -7.54 32.38
N PHE A 11 23.85 -7.84 33.67
CA PHE A 11 22.84 -8.79 34.14
C PHE A 11 21.41 -8.32 33.86
N ARG A 12 21.12 -7.04 34.07
CA ARG A 12 19.80 -6.46 33.79
C ARG A 12 19.47 -6.49 32.30
N ALA A 13 20.45 -6.23 31.44
CA ALA A 13 20.28 -6.23 29.99
C ALA A 13 19.76 -7.57 29.45
N VAL A 14 20.09 -8.70 30.12
CA VAL A 14 19.54 -10.02 29.78
C VAL A 14 18.01 -10.04 29.92
N PHE A 15 17.48 -9.58 31.05
CA PHE A 15 16.03 -9.58 31.31
C PHE A 15 15.26 -8.60 30.42
N GLU A 16 15.87 -7.47 30.10
CA GLU A 16 15.23 -6.45 29.26
C GLU A 16 15.16 -6.88 27.79
N ARG A 17 16.04 -7.77 27.33
CA ARG A 17 16.24 -8.05 25.90
C ARG A 17 16.02 -9.50 25.50
N ASP A 18 16.03 -10.44 26.42
CA ASP A 18 15.68 -11.84 26.17
C ASP A 18 14.33 -12.18 26.82
N PRO A 19 13.24 -12.32 26.02
CA PRO A 19 11.94 -12.70 26.56
C PRO A 19 11.91 -14.14 27.12
N ALA A 20 12.93 -14.95 26.88
CA ALA A 20 13.04 -16.31 27.43
C ALA A 20 13.60 -16.35 28.86
N ALA A 21 14.17 -15.26 29.38
CA ALA A 21 14.75 -15.22 30.73
C ALA A 21 13.66 -15.28 31.82
N ARG A 22 13.57 -16.38 32.57
CA ARG A 22 12.48 -16.59 33.55
C ARG A 22 12.87 -16.25 34.98
N SER A 23 14.15 -16.33 35.33
CA SER A 23 14.60 -16.05 36.70
C SER A 23 16.06 -15.62 36.80
N ALA A 24 16.39 -14.85 37.85
CA ALA A 24 17.77 -14.40 38.11
C ALA A 24 18.75 -15.56 38.30
N PHE A 25 18.29 -16.65 38.92
CA PHE A 25 19.09 -17.84 39.17
C PHE A 25 19.43 -18.58 37.87
N GLU A 26 18.47 -18.68 36.96
CA GLU A 26 18.68 -19.23 35.62
C GLU A 26 19.73 -18.41 34.86
N VAL A 27 19.55 -17.09 34.76
CA VAL A 27 20.52 -16.22 34.07
C VAL A 27 21.92 -16.34 34.65
N ALA A 28 22.05 -16.38 35.97
CA ALA A 28 23.35 -16.51 36.62
C ALA A 28 24.05 -17.86 36.32
N LEU A 29 23.32 -18.94 36.04
CA LEU A 29 23.87 -20.29 35.89
C LEU A 29 23.91 -20.82 34.46
N THR A 30 23.06 -20.32 33.56
CA THR A 30 22.85 -20.97 32.25
C THR A 30 23.03 -20.06 31.05
N TYR A 31 23.39 -18.77 31.23
CA TYR A 31 23.57 -17.83 30.13
C TYR A 31 25.05 -17.65 29.77
N PRO A 32 25.54 -18.29 28.69
CA PRO A 32 26.97 -18.25 28.34
C PRO A 32 27.46 -16.83 27.99
N GLY A 33 26.58 -16.01 27.39
CA GLY A 33 26.86 -14.61 27.08
C GLY A 33 27.16 -13.77 28.32
N PHE A 34 26.36 -13.94 29.38
CA PHE A 34 26.58 -13.27 30.66
C PHE A 34 27.87 -13.76 31.34
N HIS A 35 28.12 -15.07 31.36
CA HIS A 35 29.35 -15.64 31.90
C HIS A 35 30.61 -15.11 31.21
N ALA A 36 30.59 -15.01 29.88
CA ALA A 36 31.71 -14.49 29.10
C ALA A 36 31.97 -13.01 29.40
N THR A 37 30.91 -12.21 29.55
CA THR A 37 31.01 -10.78 29.88
C THR A 37 31.53 -10.59 31.30
N ALA A 38 31.04 -11.36 32.28
CA ALA A 38 31.53 -11.32 33.66
C ALA A 38 33.01 -11.74 33.77
N ALA A 39 33.41 -12.81 33.08
CA ALA A 39 34.80 -13.27 33.03
C ALA A 39 35.72 -12.22 32.36
N HIS A 40 35.25 -11.58 31.27
CA HIS A 40 35.96 -10.48 30.63
C HIS A 40 36.17 -9.30 31.58
N ARG A 41 35.16 -8.88 32.35
CA ARG A 41 35.30 -7.78 33.32
C ARG A 41 36.44 -8.04 34.31
N ILE A 42 36.55 -9.26 34.83
CA ILE A 42 37.63 -9.69 35.73
C ILE A 42 38.98 -9.66 34.98
N ALA A 43 39.04 -10.28 33.80
CA ALA A 43 40.26 -10.33 32.99
C ALA A 43 40.75 -8.92 32.60
N HIS A 44 39.84 -8.01 32.27
CA HIS A 44 40.13 -6.64 31.90
C HIS A 44 40.69 -5.83 33.08
N ALA A 45 40.13 -6.01 34.29
CA ALA A 45 40.66 -5.38 35.50
C ALA A 45 42.09 -5.84 35.81
N LEU A 46 42.35 -7.16 35.70
CA LEU A 46 43.69 -7.72 35.87
C LEU A 46 44.67 -7.26 34.77
N TRP A 47 44.18 -7.15 33.54
CA TRP A 47 44.96 -6.62 32.41
C TRP A 47 45.40 -5.17 32.65
N ASN A 48 44.49 -4.31 33.10
CA ASN A 48 44.80 -2.92 33.44
C ASN A 48 45.73 -2.80 34.65
N SER A 49 45.72 -3.79 35.54
CA SER A 49 46.66 -3.91 36.66
C SER A 49 48.03 -4.48 36.26
N SER A 50 48.27 -4.65 34.95
CA SER A 50 49.52 -5.20 34.39
C SER A 50 49.87 -6.61 34.91
N VAL A 51 48.87 -7.40 35.31
CA VAL A 51 49.08 -8.78 35.75
C VAL A 51 49.48 -9.63 34.54
N PRO A 52 50.66 -10.28 34.55
CA PRO A 52 51.13 -11.07 33.43
C PRO A 52 50.33 -12.36 33.30
N VAL A 53 50.06 -12.79 32.05
CA VAL A 53 49.50 -14.11 31.66
C VAL A 53 48.06 -14.39 32.12
N LEU A 54 47.71 -14.12 33.38
CA LEU A 54 46.44 -14.45 34.01
C LEU A 54 45.21 -13.91 33.26
N PRO A 55 45.17 -12.65 32.77
CA PRO A 55 44.04 -12.16 31.97
C PRO A 55 43.79 -13.02 30.73
N ARG A 56 44.85 -13.46 30.05
CA ARG A 56 44.79 -14.29 28.84
C ARG A 56 44.34 -15.72 29.17
N LEU A 57 44.78 -16.25 30.32
CA LEU A 57 44.31 -17.54 30.81
C LEU A 57 42.80 -17.53 31.10
N ILE A 58 42.30 -16.49 31.78
CA ILE A 58 40.87 -16.33 32.08
C ILE A 58 40.06 -16.24 30.78
N SER A 59 40.51 -15.44 29.81
CA SER A 59 39.87 -15.33 28.50
C SER A 59 39.85 -16.67 27.76
N ASN A 60 40.94 -17.44 27.77
CA ASN A 60 40.98 -18.78 27.15
C ASN A 60 40.03 -19.77 27.83
N ILE A 61 39.95 -19.77 29.16
CA ILE A 61 39.02 -20.64 29.91
C ILE A 61 37.58 -20.25 29.57
N SER A 62 37.25 -18.95 29.62
CA SER A 62 35.93 -18.43 29.26
C SER A 62 35.54 -18.85 27.84
N ARG A 63 36.47 -18.74 26.87
CA ARG A 63 36.24 -19.16 25.48
C ARG A 63 35.91 -20.65 25.38
N THR A 64 36.64 -21.52 26.08
CA THR A 64 36.40 -22.96 26.06
C THR A 64 35.03 -23.31 26.64
N LEU A 65 34.57 -22.60 27.66
CA LEU A 65 33.29 -22.87 28.33
C LEU A 65 32.09 -22.28 27.60
N THR A 66 32.25 -21.12 26.96
CA THR A 66 31.12 -20.33 26.41
C THR A 66 31.07 -20.28 24.88
N GLY A 67 32.17 -20.61 24.20
CA GLY A 67 32.30 -20.44 22.75
C GLY A 67 32.47 -18.97 22.30
N ILE A 68 32.66 -18.04 23.24
CA ILE A 68 32.83 -16.60 23.00
C ILE A 68 34.29 -16.22 23.27
N ASP A 69 34.99 -15.67 22.27
CA ASP A 69 36.36 -15.19 22.39
C ASP A 69 36.37 -13.67 22.61
N ILE A 70 36.64 -13.23 23.84
CA ILE A 70 36.80 -11.81 24.18
C ILE A 70 38.22 -11.58 24.65
N HIS A 71 38.95 -10.73 23.93
CA HIS A 71 40.30 -10.37 24.31
C HIS A 71 40.32 -9.48 25.57
N PRO A 72 41.20 -9.73 26.58
CA PRO A 72 41.19 -9.00 27.84
C PRO A 72 41.42 -7.48 27.72
N ALA A 73 42.14 -7.05 26.69
CA ALA A 73 42.40 -5.62 26.45
C ALA A 73 41.22 -4.86 25.81
N ALA A 74 40.20 -5.56 25.29
CA ALA A 74 39.04 -4.91 24.69
C ALA A 74 38.28 -4.11 25.75
N LYS A 75 37.83 -2.91 25.40
CA LYS A 75 37.05 -2.04 26.30
C LYS A 75 35.57 -2.20 25.97
N ILE A 76 34.78 -2.55 26.98
CA ILE A 76 33.35 -2.82 26.80
C ILE A 76 32.58 -1.96 27.80
N GLY A 77 31.63 -1.15 27.33
CA GLY A 77 30.73 -0.37 28.16
C GLY A 77 29.75 -1.24 28.95
N PRO A 78 29.10 -0.70 29.98
CA PRO A 78 28.04 -1.40 30.72
C PRO A 78 26.78 -1.65 29.89
N GLY A 79 25.98 -2.65 30.27
CA GLY A 79 24.74 -3.02 29.58
C GLY A 79 24.98 -3.84 28.30
N PHE A 80 26.15 -4.47 28.22
CA PHE A 80 26.53 -5.29 27.07
C PHE A 80 25.87 -6.65 27.15
N PHE A 81 25.12 -7.00 26.11
CA PHE A 81 24.42 -8.28 26.03
C PHE A 81 24.90 -9.08 24.82
N ILE A 82 25.24 -10.35 25.04
CA ILE A 82 25.54 -11.29 23.96
C ILE A 82 24.44 -12.35 23.96
N ASP A 83 23.58 -12.29 22.95
CA ASP A 83 22.51 -13.25 22.76
C ASP A 83 22.99 -14.41 21.88
N HIS A 84 22.73 -15.64 22.30
CA HIS A 84 23.18 -16.87 21.63
C HIS A 84 24.68 -16.91 21.25
N GLY A 85 25.59 -16.32 22.04
CA GLY A 85 26.96 -15.92 21.63
C GLY A 85 27.97 -16.91 21.02
N MET A 86 27.60 -18.15 20.68
CA MET A 86 28.51 -19.12 20.05
C MET A 86 29.22 -18.52 18.82
N GLY A 87 30.55 -18.58 18.81
CA GLY A 87 31.37 -18.11 17.69
C GLY A 87 31.56 -16.59 17.63
N VAL A 88 31.19 -15.85 18.68
CA VAL A 88 31.50 -14.41 18.78
C VAL A 88 33.00 -14.21 19.04
N VAL A 89 33.62 -13.29 18.29
CA VAL A 89 35.05 -12.95 18.40
C VAL A 89 35.23 -11.44 18.53
N ILE A 90 35.80 -11.00 19.64
CA ILE A 90 36.07 -9.60 19.97
C ILE A 90 37.57 -9.38 20.13
N GLY A 91 38.17 -8.68 19.17
CA GLY A 91 39.62 -8.53 19.13
C GLY A 91 40.19 -7.46 20.07
N GLU A 92 41.52 -7.46 20.18
CA GLU A 92 42.30 -6.76 21.21
C GLU A 92 42.01 -5.28 21.41
N THR A 93 41.90 -4.53 20.32
CA THR A 93 41.74 -3.07 20.36
C THR A 93 40.30 -2.64 20.11
N THR A 94 39.34 -3.56 20.29
CA THR A 94 37.91 -3.27 20.14
C THR A 94 37.45 -2.38 21.29
N GLU A 95 36.62 -1.40 20.96
CA GLU A 95 35.94 -0.55 21.93
C GLU A 95 34.44 -0.64 21.66
N ILE A 96 33.65 -0.98 22.68
CA ILE A 96 32.20 -1.13 22.59
C ILE A 96 31.56 -0.16 23.58
N GLY A 97 30.63 0.66 23.12
CA GLY A 97 29.86 1.59 23.94
C GLY A 97 28.85 0.90 24.88
N GLU A 98 28.00 1.69 25.52
CA GLU A 98 26.98 1.21 26.45
C GLU A 98 25.80 0.55 25.71
N GLU A 99 25.11 -0.36 26.37
CA GLU A 99 23.83 -0.92 25.92
C GLU A 99 23.86 -1.59 24.54
N CYS A 100 25.01 -2.15 24.16
CA CYS A 100 25.18 -2.88 22.90
C CYS A 100 24.70 -4.34 22.98
N LEU A 101 24.27 -4.88 21.83
CA LEU A 101 23.83 -6.26 21.66
C LEU A 101 24.58 -6.94 20.51
N LEU A 102 25.22 -8.09 20.77
CA LEU A 102 25.77 -8.96 19.72
C LEU A 102 25.05 -10.31 19.69
N TYR A 103 24.79 -10.81 18.49
CA TYR A 103 24.28 -12.16 18.26
C TYR A 103 25.42 -13.16 17.96
N GLN A 104 25.07 -14.45 17.81
CA GLN A 104 25.98 -15.53 17.46
C GLN A 104 26.84 -15.23 16.22
N GLY A 105 28.08 -15.74 16.19
CA GLY A 105 28.95 -15.68 15.01
C GLY A 105 29.44 -14.28 14.61
N VAL A 106 29.23 -13.26 15.44
CA VAL A 106 29.72 -11.90 15.18
C VAL A 106 31.24 -11.83 15.31
N THR A 107 31.91 -11.18 14.36
CA THR A 107 33.36 -10.94 14.41
C THR A 107 33.67 -9.45 14.39
N LEU A 108 34.26 -8.94 15.47
CA LEU A 108 34.86 -7.61 15.57
C LEU A 108 36.36 -7.74 15.35
N GLY A 109 36.77 -7.74 14.09
CA GLY A 109 38.08 -8.18 13.63
C GLY A 109 39.02 -7.05 13.20
N GLY A 110 40.32 -7.33 13.24
CA GLY A 110 41.34 -6.39 12.78
C GLY A 110 41.65 -6.53 11.29
N THR A 111 42.05 -5.44 10.64
CA THR A 111 42.64 -5.46 9.29
C THR A 111 44.15 -5.20 9.37
N GLY A 112 44.96 -6.01 8.70
CA GLY A 112 46.43 -5.83 8.62
C GLY A 112 47.23 -6.43 9.79
N LYS A 113 48.55 -6.20 9.78
CA LYS A 113 49.52 -6.71 10.79
C LYS A 113 50.12 -5.61 11.68
N ASP A 114 49.65 -4.37 11.54
CA ASP A 114 50.23 -3.22 12.22
C ASP A 114 49.98 -3.22 13.74
N LYS A 115 50.94 -2.68 14.49
CA LYS A 115 50.83 -2.51 15.94
C LYS A 115 50.09 -1.20 16.23
N GLY A 116 48.82 -1.29 16.63
CA GLY A 116 47.98 -0.12 16.95
C GLY A 116 46.47 -0.44 17.02
N LYS A 117 45.63 0.60 16.98
CA LYS A 117 44.17 0.46 16.82
C LYS A 117 43.90 -0.18 15.46
N ARG A 118 43.31 -1.38 15.48
CA ARG A 118 43.08 -2.22 14.28
C ARG A 118 41.69 -2.83 14.24
N HIS A 119 41.00 -2.90 15.37
CA HIS A 119 39.64 -3.41 15.53
C HIS A 119 38.63 -2.24 15.60
N PRO A 120 37.33 -2.50 15.39
CA PRO A 120 36.33 -1.43 15.34
C PRO A 120 36.05 -0.76 16.69
N THR A 121 35.42 0.41 16.62
CA THR A 121 34.77 1.09 17.75
C THR A 121 33.26 1.11 17.51
N LEU A 122 32.48 0.54 18.43
CA LEU A 122 31.02 0.63 18.43
C LEU A 122 30.58 1.74 19.39
N GLY A 123 29.68 2.62 18.95
CA GLY A 123 29.00 3.60 19.79
C GLY A 123 28.04 2.95 20.78
N ASN A 124 27.15 3.74 21.37
CA ASN A 124 26.14 3.25 22.30
C ASN A 124 24.92 2.69 21.55
N HIS A 125 24.21 1.75 22.16
CA HIS A 125 22.98 1.15 21.61
C HIS A 125 23.17 0.50 20.23
N VAL A 126 24.34 -0.09 19.98
CA VAL A 126 24.62 -0.78 18.71
C VAL A 126 24.16 -2.23 18.78
N VAL A 127 23.38 -2.66 17.80
CA VAL A 127 22.95 -4.05 17.64
C VAL A 127 23.66 -4.66 16.44
N VAL A 128 24.34 -5.79 16.63
CA VAL A 128 25.04 -6.51 15.56
C VAL A 128 24.44 -7.89 15.38
N GLY A 129 23.75 -8.08 14.26
CA GLY A 129 23.04 -9.29 13.90
C GLY A 129 23.95 -10.51 13.68
N ALA A 130 23.35 -11.68 13.75
CA ALA A 130 24.06 -12.96 13.70
C ALA A 130 24.99 -13.08 12.48
N GLY A 131 26.22 -13.55 12.68
CA GLY A 131 27.19 -13.81 11.61
C GLY A 131 27.86 -12.57 10.99
N ALA A 132 27.51 -11.36 11.44
CA ALA A 132 28.07 -10.12 10.89
C ALA A 132 29.55 -9.92 11.24
N LYS A 133 30.30 -9.26 10.35
CA LYS A 133 31.74 -9.02 10.46
C LYS A 133 32.01 -7.53 10.33
N ILE A 134 32.54 -6.92 11.37
CA ILE A 134 32.94 -5.51 11.38
C ILE A 134 34.46 -5.50 11.47
N LEU A 135 35.12 -5.07 10.39
CA LEU A 135 36.55 -5.28 10.23
C LEU A 135 37.30 -3.95 10.07
N GLY A 136 38.39 -3.82 10.82
CA GLY A 136 39.30 -2.69 10.75
C GLY A 136 39.03 -1.60 11.79
N PRO A 137 39.88 -0.57 11.84
CA PRO A 137 39.76 0.55 12.79
C PRO A 137 38.69 1.55 12.36
N ILE A 138 37.46 1.07 12.15
CA ILE A 138 36.30 1.87 11.76
C ILE A 138 35.41 2.17 12.96
N THR A 139 34.71 3.29 12.90
CA THR A 139 33.75 3.70 13.93
C THR A 139 32.32 3.45 13.45
N ILE A 140 31.54 2.78 14.29
CA ILE A 140 30.10 2.58 14.15
C ILE A 140 29.43 3.54 15.14
N GLY A 141 28.56 4.41 14.63
CA GLY A 141 27.87 5.42 15.42
C GLY A 141 26.92 4.86 16.48
N ASN A 142 26.28 5.77 17.22
CA ASN A 142 25.26 5.42 18.21
C ASN A 142 23.95 4.98 17.54
N TYR A 143 23.19 4.11 18.20
CA TYR A 143 21.89 3.64 17.71
C TYR A 143 21.96 3.00 16.31
N VAL A 144 23.03 2.24 16.06
CA VAL A 144 23.23 1.57 14.78
C VAL A 144 22.79 0.12 14.86
N LYS A 145 22.09 -0.36 13.81
CA LYS A 145 21.82 -1.79 13.63
C LYS A 145 22.57 -2.34 12.42
N VAL A 146 23.38 -3.36 12.64
CA VAL A 146 24.06 -4.12 11.59
C VAL A 146 23.26 -5.41 11.36
N GLY A 147 22.75 -5.61 10.15
CA GLY A 147 21.98 -6.79 9.78
C GLY A 147 22.82 -8.07 9.81
N ALA A 148 22.14 -9.21 9.95
CA ALA A 148 22.79 -10.52 9.96
C ALA A 148 23.67 -10.73 8.71
N ASN A 149 24.80 -11.43 8.89
CA ASN A 149 25.80 -11.76 7.86
C ASN A 149 26.44 -10.56 7.13
N SER A 150 26.20 -9.33 7.56
CA SER A 150 26.76 -8.14 6.90
C SER A 150 28.28 -8.02 7.11
N VAL A 151 29.01 -7.50 6.13
CA VAL A 151 30.45 -7.25 6.23
C VAL A 151 30.72 -5.75 6.18
N VAL A 152 30.90 -5.13 7.34
CA VAL A 152 31.08 -3.68 7.47
C VAL A 152 32.57 -3.34 7.44
N LEU A 153 32.98 -2.61 6.39
CA LEU A 153 34.37 -2.23 6.13
C LEU A 153 34.59 -0.71 6.17
N LYS A 154 33.54 0.08 6.40
CA LYS A 154 33.57 1.55 6.39
C LYS A 154 32.87 2.11 7.62
N PRO A 155 33.23 3.32 8.09
CA PRO A 155 32.53 3.98 9.18
C PRO A 155 31.03 4.13 8.91
N VAL A 156 30.22 4.04 9.97
CA VAL A 156 28.76 4.10 9.92
C VAL A 156 28.29 5.24 10.82
N PRO A 157 27.45 6.18 10.31
CA PRO A 157 26.96 7.29 11.13
C PRO A 157 25.91 6.82 12.15
N ASP A 158 25.63 7.68 13.15
CA ASP A 158 24.57 7.46 14.13
C ASP A 158 23.20 7.23 13.46
N HIS A 159 22.32 6.46 14.12
CA HIS A 159 20.94 6.15 13.68
C HIS A 159 20.86 5.53 12.27
N ALA A 160 21.78 4.61 11.98
CA ALA A 160 21.89 3.97 10.68
C ALA A 160 21.62 2.47 10.75
N ILE A 161 21.13 1.93 9.63
CA ILE A 161 21.01 0.48 9.40
C ILE A 161 21.98 0.09 8.30
N VAL A 162 22.76 -0.96 8.54
CA VAL A 162 23.73 -1.49 7.58
C VAL A 162 23.41 -2.93 7.24
N VAL A 163 23.30 -3.24 5.95
CA VAL A 163 23.05 -4.61 5.47
C VAL A 163 23.97 -4.96 4.29
N GLY A 164 24.26 -6.25 4.11
CA GLY A 164 24.90 -6.80 2.91
C GLY A 164 26.42 -7.00 3.00
N VAL A 165 27.00 -7.52 1.90
CA VAL A 165 28.43 -7.83 1.75
C VAL A 165 28.92 -7.28 0.41
N PRO A 166 29.71 -6.18 0.37
CA PRO A 166 30.07 -5.32 1.51
C PRO A 166 28.85 -4.56 2.04
N GLY A 167 28.86 -4.28 3.34
CA GLY A 167 27.78 -3.62 4.07
C GLY A 167 27.53 -2.21 3.55
N LYS A 168 26.27 -1.91 3.23
CA LYS A 168 25.81 -0.60 2.78
C LYS A 168 24.80 -0.03 3.77
N VAL A 169 24.86 1.28 3.97
CA VAL A 169 23.88 2.02 4.78
C VAL A 169 22.60 2.16 3.95
N ILE A 170 21.47 1.63 4.44
CA ILE A 170 20.22 1.51 3.67
C ILE A 170 19.13 2.56 3.99
N LYS A 171 19.15 3.25 5.15
CA LYS A 171 18.29 4.43 5.40
C LYS A 171 18.64 5.22 6.67
N LYS A 172 18.34 6.53 6.65
CA LYS A 172 18.35 7.51 7.76
C LYS A 172 16.92 7.69 8.30
N LYS A 173 16.75 7.53 9.62
CA LYS A 173 15.62 7.93 10.50
C LYS A 173 14.22 7.37 10.25
N ILE A 174 13.71 6.59 11.20
CA ILE A 174 12.28 6.41 11.51
C ILE A 174 12.13 6.66 13.02
N VAL A 175 11.25 7.60 13.41
CA VAL A 175 10.98 7.98 14.81
C VAL A 175 9.52 7.60 15.14
N ARG A 176 9.28 6.89 16.25
CA ARG A 176 7.96 6.79 16.91
C ARG A 176 8.10 7.24 18.37
N ILE A 177 7.03 7.82 18.93
CA ILE A 177 6.97 8.45 20.26
C ILE A 177 6.27 7.49 21.24
N GLY A 178 6.88 7.23 22.40
CA GLY A 178 6.27 6.49 23.52
C GLY A 178 6.20 7.33 24.81
N GLU A 179 5.57 6.79 25.86
CA GLU A 179 5.24 7.51 27.11
C GLU A 179 6.46 7.95 27.96
N GLU A 180 7.66 7.39 27.75
CA GLU A 180 8.91 7.84 28.41
C GLU A 180 9.88 8.59 27.46
N GLY A 181 9.42 8.97 26.26
CA GLY A 181 10.23 9.65 25.24
C GLY A 181 10.58 8.78 24.03
N VAL A 182 11.53 9.25 23.23
CA VAL A 182 11.87 8.69 21.92
C VAL A 182 12.74 7.43 22.07
N PHE A 183 12.24 6.26 21.67
CA PHE A 183 13.02 5.03 21.61
C PHE A 183 12.83 4.29 20.27
N GLU A 184 13.95 3.85 19.65
CA GLU A 184 14.01 3.21 18.32
C GLU A 184 13.94 1.68 18.42
N THR A 185 12.84 1.05 17.97
CA THR A 185 12.78 -0.40 17.72
C THR A 185 12.48 -0.68 16.26
N LEU A 186 13.51 -1.10 15.50
CA LEU A 186 13.38 -1.63 14.14
C LEU A 186 12.97 -3.11 14.14
N ASP A 187 11.96 -3.42 13.32
CA ASP A 187 11.42 -4.74 12.97
C ASP A 187 12.50 -5.65 12.35
N HIS A 188 12.65 -6.86 12.90
CA HIS A 188 13.60 -7.87 12.45
C HIS A 188 13.09 -8.70 11.27
N VAL A 189 11.83 -8.53 10.88
CA VAL A 189 11.14 -9.37 9.89
C VAL A 189 11.23 -8.78 8.47
N ARG A 190 11.36 -7.45 8.33
CA ARG A 190 11.36 -6.77 7.03
C ARG A 190 12.54 -5.81 6.87
N LEU A 191 13.64 -6.33 6.34
CA LEU A 191 14.75 -5.50 5.86
C LEU A 191 14.55 -5.20 4.35
N PRO A 192 14.79 -3.97 3.88
CA PRO A 192 14.80 -3.66 2.45
C PRO A 192 15.92 -4.43 1.74
N ASP A 193 15.59 -5.08 0.62
CA ASP A 193 16.54 -5.85 -0.18
C ASP A 193 17.12 -4.98 -1.33
N PRO A 194 18.41 -4.61 -1.28
CA PRO A 194 19.03 -3.82 -2.35
C PRO A 194 19.16 -4.57 -3.68
N VAL A 195 19.01 -5.90 -3.70
CA VAL A 195 18.90 -6.67 -4.94
C VAL A 195 17.54 -6.45 -5.58
N ASP A 196 16.47 -6.50 -4.79
CA ASP A 196 15.10 -6.25 -5.24
C ASP A 196 14.93 -4.83 -5.79
N GLU A 197 15.49 -3.82 -5.08
CA GLU A 197 15.53 -2.43 -5.59
C GLU A 197 16.26 -2.32 -6.92
N ARG A 198 17.38 -3.04 -7.11
CA ARG A 198 18.13 -3.05 -8.38
C ARG A 198 17.42 -3.80 -9.49
N LEU A 199 16.73 -4.89 -9.17
CA LEU A 199 15.89 -5.62 -10.12
C LEU A 199 14.75 -4.73 -10.59
N GLN A 200 14.16 -3.95 -9.68
CA GLN A 200 13.13 -2.97 -10.00
C GLN A 200 13.67 -1.85 -10.90
N GLU A 201 14.83 -1.26 -10.55
CA GLU A 201 15.50 -0.25 -11.39
C GLU A 201 15.84 -0.78 -12.80
N MET A 202 16.28 -2.05 -12.89
CA MET A 202 16.56 -2.70 -14.17
C MET A 202 15.29 -2.97 -14.97
N ALA A 203 14.21 -3.41 -14.33
CA ALA A 203 12.91 -3.60 -14.96
C ALA A 203 12.39 -2.28 -15.55
N ASP A 204 12.46 -1.19 -14.78
CA ASP A 204 12.05 0.15 -15.22
C ASP A 204 12.89 0.65 -16.41
N TYR A 205 14.19 0.32 -16.44
CA TYR A 205 15.08 0.69 -17.54
C TYR A 205 14.79 -0.13 -18.81
N ILE A 206 14.56 -1.44 -18.68
CA ILE A 206 14.17 -2.31 -19.80
C ILE A 206 12.85 -1.81 -20.40
N GLU A 207 11.87 -1.49 -19.56
CA GLU A 207 10.56 -0.98 -19.99
C GLU A 207 10.68 0.32 -20.81
N LYS A 208 11.54 1.26 -20.38
CA LYS A 208 11.82 2.49 -21.13
C LYS A 208 12.45 2.22 -22.50
N LEU A 209 13.33 1.22 -22.59
CA LEU A 209 13.96 0.83 -23.84
C LEU A 209 12.97 0.14 -24.77
N GLU A 210 12.15 -0.78 -24.27
CA GLU A 210 11.08 -1.43 -25.03
C GLU A 210 10.09 -0.39 -25.57
N GLY A 211 9.64 0.55 -24.75
CA GLY A 211 8.78 1.65 -25.22
C GLY A 211 9.43 2.53 -26.28
N ARG A 212 10.76 2.75 -26.19
CA ARG A 212 11.51 3.49 -27.22
C ARG A 212 11.66 2.69 -28.52
N ILE A 213 11.87 1.37 -28.43
CA ILE A 213 11.94 0.47 -29.59
C ILE A 213 10.57 0.41 -30.27
N ASP A 214 9.48 0.25 -29.52
CA ASP A 214 8.13 0.22 -30.08
C ASP A 214 7.78 1.52 -30.81
N ARG A 215 8.14 2.68 -30.25
CA ARG A 215 8.00 3.98 -30.93
C ARG A 215 8.79 4.03 -32.24
N LEU A 216 10.02 3.52 -32.27
CA LEU A 216 10.87 3.51 -33.46
C LEU A 216 10.41 2.50 -34.53
N GLU A 217 9.80 1.40 -34.12
CA GLU A 217 9.28 0.35 -35.01
C GLU A 217 7.85 0.63 -35.53
N GLY A 218 7.26 1.78 -35.20
CA GLY A 218 5.87 2.08 -35.54
C GLY A 218 4.84 1.19 -34.82
N ARG A 219 5.27 0.52 -33.74
CA ARG A 219 4.42 -0.23 -32.79
C ARG A 219 3.93 0.63 -31.63
N GLY A 220 4.48 1.83 -31.47
CA GLY A 220 4.03 2.85 -30.52
C GLY A 220 2.56 3.16 -30.78
N GLY A 221 1.68 2.65 -29.93
CA GLY A 221 0.23 2.76 -30.09
C GLY A 221 -0.57 1.52 -29.65
N ARG A 222 0.09 0.45 -29.18
CA ARG A 222 -0.62 -0.66 -28.52
C ARG A 222 -0.56 -0.48 -27.01
N MET A 223 -1.74 -0.37 -26.42
CA MET A 223 -1.95 -0.44 -24.97
C MET A 223 -1.31 -1.72 -24.43
N LYS A 224 -0.59 -1.60 -23.32
CA LYS A 224 -0.01 -2.71 -22.57
C LYS A 224 -0.64 -2.76 -21.19
N VAL A 225 -0.79 -3.97 -20.64
CA VAL A 225 -1.27 -4.19 -19.27
C VAL A 225 -0.37 -5.18 -18.56
N PHE A 226 -0.13 -4.96 -17.27
CA PHE A 226 0.59 -5.92 -16.46
C PHE A 226 -0.28 -7.14 -16.16
N ASN A 227 0.19 -8.31 -16.55
CA ASN A 227 -0.50 -9.56 -16.31
C ASN A 227 0.14 -10.31 -15.15
N THR A 228 -0.59 -10.45 -14.05
CA THR A 228 -0.11 -11.18 -12.86
C THR A 228 0.26 -12.62 -13.20
N MET A 229 -0.44 -13.24 -14.16
CA MET A 229 -0.14 -14.58 -14.63
C MET A 229 1.25 -14.70 -15.27
N SER A 230 1.75 -13.69 -15.97
CA SER A 230 3.08 -13.74 -16.60
C SER A 230 4.16 -12.98 -15.84
N GLY A 231 3.78 -12.09 -14.92
CA GLY A 231 4.69 -11.24 -14.16
C GLY A 231 5.30 -10.10 -14.97
N ARG A 232 4.73 -9.74 -16.13
CA ARG A 232 5.23 -8.67 -17.00
C ARG A 232 4.08 -7.91 -17.69
N LYS A 233 4.41 -6.77 -18.28
CA LYS A 233 3.50 -6.05 -19.19
C LYS A 233 3.36 -6.80 -20.52
N GLU A 234 2.14 -6.90 -21.01
CA GLU A 234 1.78 -7.58 -22.25
C GLU A 234 0.92 -6.66 -23.12
N ASP A 235 1.00 -6.79 -24.45
CA ASP A 235 0.08 -6.13 -25.36
C ASP A 235 -1.37 -6.50 -25.00
N PHE A 236 -2.21 -5.49 -24.81
CA PHE A 236 -3.63 -5.65 -24.57
C PHE A 236 -4.38 -5.93 -25.89
N VAL A 237 -4.84 -7.17 -26.03
CA VAL A 237 -5.58 -7.65 -27.19
C VAL A 237 -6.77 -8.46 -26.68
N PRO A 238 -8.01 -7.98 -26.82
CA PRO A 238 -9.17 -8.75 -26.38
C PRO A 238 -9.38 -10.01 -27.23
N PHE A 239 -10.12 -10.98 -26.69
CA PHE A 239 -10.54 -12.19 -27.41
C PHE A 239 -11.40 -11.87 -28.63
N VAL A 240 -12.32 -10.92 -28.48
CA VAL A 240 -13.17 -10.42 -29.56
C VAL A 240 -12.76 -8.98 -29.85
N LYS A 241 -12.42 -8.69 -31.10
CA LYS A 241 -12.02 -7.35 -31.52
C LYS A 241 -13.03 -6.31 -31.04
N ASN A 242 -12.54 -5.27 -30.37
CA ASN A 242 -13.30 -4.14 -29.83
C ASN A 242 -14.31 -4.46 -28.71
N ARG A 243 -14.34 -5.69 -28.18
CA ARG A 243 -15.17 -6.05 -27.01
C ARG A 243 -14.29 -6.48 -25.86
N VAL A 244 -14.60 -6.04 -24.64
CA VAL A 244 -13.83 -6.39 -23.45
C VAL A 244 -14.78 -6.86 -22.34
N GLY A 245 -14.66 -8.12 -21.93
CA GLY A 245 -15.31 -8.67 -20.74
C GLY A 245 -14.42 -8.51 -19.51
N ILE A 246 -14.90 -7.80 -18.49
CA ILE A 246 -14.17 -7.57 -17.25
C ILE A 246 -14.96 -8.17 -16.09
N TYR A 247 -14.33 -9.03 -15.30
CA TYR A 247 -14.84 -9.46 -14.00
C TYR A 247 -13.90 -8.92 -12.91
N ALA A 248 -14.44 -8.14 -11.97
CA ALA A 248 -13.69 -7.76 -10.77
C ALA A 248 -14.43 -8.23 -9.52
N CYS A 249 -13.75 -8.99 -8.67
CA CYS A 249 -14.33 -9.48 -7.43
C CYS A 249 -14.79 -8.32 -6.55
N GLY A 250 -16.05 -8.36 -6.13
CA GLY A 250 -16.64 -7.34 -5.29
C GLY A 250 -16.42 -7.60 -3.79
N VAL A 251 -17.34 -7.13 -2.97
CA VAL A 251 -17.22 -7.17 -1.50
C VAL A 251 -18.12 -8.23 -0.88
N THR A 252 -17.68 -8.75 0.27
CA THR A 252 -18.57 -9.47 1.20
C THR A 252 -19.38 -8.44 2.01
N VAL A 253 -20.71 -8.49 1.92
CA VAL A 253 -21.60 -7.46 2.47
C VAL A 253 -22.01 -7.75 3.92
N TYR A 254 -21.03 -7.69 4.82
CA TYR A 254 -21.24 -7.91 6.27
C TYR A 254 -20.92 -6.68 7.14
N ASP A 255 -20.34 -5.64 6.55
CA ASP A 255 -19.93 -4.41 7.24
C ASP A 255 -19.70 -3.25 6.26
N TYR A 256 -19.46 -2.05 6.77
CA TYR A 256 -19.11 -0.86 6.00
C TYR A 256 -17.79 -1.00 5.24
N CYS A 257 -17.72 -0.30 4.09
CA CYS A 257 -16.52 -0.30 3.27
C CYS A 257 -15.44 0.61 3.85
N HIS A 258 -14.19 0.18 3.67
CA HIS A 258 -13.00 0.95 4.01
C HIS A 258 -12.26 1.40 2.77
N ILE A 259 -11.24 2.24 2.96
CA ILE A 259 -10.46 2.81 1.86
C ILE A 259 -9.79 1.76 0.96
N GLY A 260 -9.54 0.54 1.46
CA GLY A 260 -9.06 -0.57 0.65
C GLY A 260 -10.08 -1.01 -0.42
N HIS A 261 -11.37 -1.09 -0.05
CA HIS A 261 -12.46 -1.34 -1.00
C HIS A 261 -12.63 -0.16 -1.96
N ALA A 262 -12.55 1.08 -1.46
CA ALA A 262 -12.60 2.29 -2.29
C ALA A 262 -11.51 2.26 -3.36
N ARG A 263 -10.28 1.89 -2.99
CA ARG A 263 -9.17 1.79 -3.93
C ARG A 263 -9.46 0.82 -5.06
N SER A 264 -9.91 -0.39 -4.74
CA SER A 264 -10.24 -1.38 -5.77
C SER A 264 -11.34 -0.86 -6.70
N ALA A 265 -12.42 -0.28 -6.13
CA ALA A 265 -13.52 0.30 -6.89
C ALA A 265 -13.07 1.46 -7.81
N ILE A 266 -12.24 2.38 -7.31
CA ILE A 266 -11.69 3.51 -8.08
C ILE A 266 -10.82 3.01 -9.24
N VAL A 267 -9.95 2.03 -8.99
CA VAL A 267 -9.04 1.49 -10.01
C VAL A 267 -9.83 0.87 -11.17
N PHE A 268 -10.80 -0.01 -10.88
CA PHE A 268 -11.60 -0.64 -11.93
C PHE A 268 -12.56 0.35 -12.61
N ASP A 269 -13.07 1.36 -11.90
CA ASP A 269 -13.85 2.45 -12.50
C ASP A 269 -13.01 3.22 -13.53
N VAL A 270 -11.76 3.58 -13.22
CA VAL A 270 -10.86 4.24 -14.18
C VAL A 270 -10.52 3.32 -15.36
N MET A 271 -10.25 2.05 -15.12
CA MET A 271 -9.96 1.09 -16.20
C MET A 271 -11.12 1.00 -17.19
N VAL A 272 -12.35 0.85 -16.68
CA VAL A 272 -13.57 0.79 -17.50
C VAL A 272 -13.79 2.10 -18.26
N ARG A 273 -13.63 3.26 -17.59
CA ARG A 273 -13.76 4.58 -18.22
C ARG A 273 -12.74 4.79 -19.33
N TYR A 274 -11.48 4.39 -19.13
CA TYR A 274 -10.44 4.53 -20.13
C TYR A 274 -10.65 3.59 -21.33
N LEU A 275 -11.04 2.33 -21.09
CA LEU A 275 -11.36 1.41 -22.19
C LEU A 275 -12.56 1.92 -23.02
N ARG A 276 -13.59 2.46 -22.36
CA ARG A 276 -14.71 3.12 -23.05
C ARG A 276 -14.27 4.38 -23.80
N HIS A 277 -13.34 5.16 -23.25
CA HIS A 277 -12.73 6.30 -23.95
C HIS A 277 -11.97 5.86 -25.21
N LYS A 278 -11.25 4.73 -25.17
CA LYS A 278 -10.62 4.09 -26.34
C LYS A 278 -11.65 3.37 -27.25
N SER A 279 -12.95 3.61 -27.05
CA SER A 279 -14.06 3.09 -27.86
C SER A 279 -14.22 1.56 -27.84
N PHE A 280 -13.78 0.89 -26.77
CA PHE A 280 -14.14 -0.52 -26.54
C PHE A 280 -15.59 -0.65 -26.05
N ASP A 281 -16.27 -1.69 -26.52
CA ASP A 281 -17.53 -2.18 -25.98
C ASP A 281 -17.23 -3.02 -24.74
N VAL A 282 -17.26 -2.36 -23.57
CA VAL A 282 -16.89 -2.96 -22.28
C VAL A 282 -18.12 -3.50 -21.58
N LYS A 283 -18.08 -4.79 -21.22
CA LYS A 283 -19.03 -5.44 -20.31
C LYS A 283 -18.34 -5.71 -18.98
N TYR A 284 -18.62 -4.88 -17.99
CA TYR A 284 -18.04 -4.93 -16.65
C TYR A 284 -19.00 -5.62 -15.66
N VAL A 285 -18.51 -6.65 -14.98
CA VAL A 285 -19.25 -7.44 -13.99
C VAL A 285 -18.53 -7.36 -12.65
N ARG A 286 -19.28 -7.10 -11.58
CA ARG A 286 -18.78 -7.08 -10.19
C ARG A 286 -19.79 -7.71 -9.26
N ASN A 287 -19.45 -8.80 -8.58
CA ASN A 287 -20.41 -9.50 -7.73
C ASN A 287 -20.62 -8.85 -6.36
N PHE A 288 -21.68 -9.28 -5.68
CA PHE A 288 -21.80 -9.19 -4.23
C PHE A 288 -21.77 -10.60 -3.63
N THR A 289 -20.86 -10.85 -2.69
CA THR A 289 -20.93 -12.05 -1.85
C THR A 289 -21.89 -11.75 -0.71
N ASP A 290 -23.15 -12.11 -0.92
CA ASP A 290 -24.29 -11.90 -0.02
C ASP A 290 -24.63 -13.13 0.84
N ILE A 291 -23.76 -14.15 0.79
CA ILE A 291 -23.76 -15.28 1.70
C ILE A 291 -22.32 -15.67 2.05
N ASP A 292 -21.95 -15.62 3.33
CA ASP A 292 -20.62 -16.05 3.83
C ASP A 292 -20.67 -16.29 5.33
N ASP A 293 -19.67 -17.00 5.88
CA ASP A 293 -19.50 -17.21 7.33
C ASP A 293 -19.48 -15.86 8.09
N LYS A 294 -18.90 -14.79 7.50
CA LYS A 294 -18.88 -13.44 8.10
C LYS A 294 -20.27 -12.83 8.21
N ILE A 295 -21.13 -13.00 7.20
CA ILE A 295 -22.50 -12.46 7.21
C ILE A 295 -23.33 -13.19 8.25
N ILE A 296 -23.24 -14.53 8.30
CA ILE A 296 -23.95 -15.35 9.29
C ILE A 296 -23.52 -14.96 10.71
N ARG A 297 -22.21 -14.79 10.96
CA ARG A 297 -21.72 -14.33 12.28
C ARG A 297 -22.27 -12.95 12.63
N ARG A 298 -22.22 -12.00 11.71
CA ARG A 298 -22.74 -10.64 11.95
C ARG A 298 -24.24 -10.65 12.23
N ALA A 299 -25.00 -11.46 11.48
CA ALA A 299 -26.44 -11.62 11.68
C ALA A 299 -26.78 -12.15 13.08
N ASN A 300 -26.01 -13.13 13.56
CA ASN A 300 -26.14 -13.66 14.91
C ASN A 300 -25.76 -12.63 15.98
N GLU A 301 -24.72 -11.81 15.75
CA GLU A 301 -24.31 -10.73 16.65
C GLU A 301 -25.36 -9.61 16.73
N GLU A 302 -25.98 -9.22 15.61
CA GLU A 302 -27.00 -8.17 15.53
C GLU A 302 -28.41 -8.68 15.91
N GLY A 303 -28.61 -10.00 16.03
CA GLY A 303 -29.93 -10.60 16.25
C GLY A 303 -30.88 -10.43 15.07
N SER A 304 -30.35 -10.36 13.85
CA SER A 304 -31.10 -10.10 12.61
C SER A 304 -30.99 -11.26 11.62
N ALA A 305 -31.86 -11.27 10.60
CA ALA A 305 -31.73 -12.23 9.50
C ALA A 305 -30.50 -11.91 8.62
N TRP A 306 -29.84 -12.95 8.10
CA TRP A 306 -28.58 -12.82 7.33
C TRP A 306 -28.77 -12.10 5.99
N ASP A 307 -29.92 -12.28 5.36
CA ASP A 307 -30.32 -11.63 4.11
C ASP A 307 -30.64 -10.13 4.32
N ALA A 308 -31.18 -9.78 5.48
CA ALA A 308 -31.37 -8.40 5.91
C ALA A 308 -30.02 -7.69 6.14
N VAL A 309 -29.03 -8.38 6.76
CA VAL A 309 -27.66 -7.87 6.90
C VAL A 309 -27.03 -7.62 5.53
N ALA A 310 -27.11 -8.60 4.63
CA ALA A 310 -26.57 -8.46 3.29
C ALA A 310 -27.21 -7.30 2.51
N SER A 311 -28.54 -7.20 2.53
CA SER A 311 -29.29 -6.13 1.85
C SER A 311 -28.92 -4.75 2.40
N LYS A 312 -28.86 -4.60 3.73
CA LYS A 312 -28.42 -3.37 4.39
C LYS A 312 -27.04 -2.94 3.90
N TYR A 313 -26.04 -3.83 3.95
CA TYR A 313 -24.67 -3.46 3.58
C TYR A 313 -24.46 -3.33 2.06
N ILE A 314 -25.32 -3.90 1.22
CA ILE A 314 -25.39 -3.56 -0.22
C ILE A 314 -25.84 -2.10 -0.38
N ASP A 315 -26.88 -1.66 0.33
CA ASP A 315 -27.34 -0.27 0.27
C ASP A 315 -26.27 0.69 0.80
N GLU A 316 -25.59 0.32 1.89
CA GLU A 316 -24.47 1.12 2.42
C GLU A 316 -23.28 1.16 1.45
N TYR A 317 -22.97 0.05 0.76
CA TYR A 317 -21.97 0.01 -0.29
C TYR A 317 -22.29 1.02 -1.39
N TYR A 318 -23.53 1.03 -1.88
CA TYR A 318 -23.95 1.97 -2.91
C TYR A 318 -23.80 3.42 -2.48
N ARG A 319 -24.21 3.76 -1.25
CA ARG A 319 -24.02 5.12 -0.71
C ARG A 319 -22.55 5.51 -0.66
N ASP A 320 -21.68 4.61 -0.18
CA ASP A 320 -20.24 4.87 -0.08
C ASP A 320 -19.61 5.06 -1.47
N MET A 321 -19.98 4.22 -2.44
CA MET A 321 -19.47 4.30 -3.81
C MET A 321 -20.01 5.51 -4.59
N ASP A 322 -21.26 5.91 -4.33
CA ASP A 322 -21.87 7.11 -4.93
C ASP A 322 -21.17 8.38 -4.47
N MET A 323 -20.85 8.48 -3.18
CA MET A 323 -20.06 9.60 -2.66
C MET A 323 -18.70 9.70 -3.34
N LEU A 324 -18.07 8.58 -3.69
CA LEU A 324 -16.79 8.51 -4.41
C LEU A 324 -16.91 8.67 -5.94
N GLY A 325 -18.12 8.85 -6.47
CA GLY A 325 -18.37 9.01 -7.90
C GLY A 325 -18.10 7.75 -8.73
N ILE A 326 -18.21 6.57 -8.13
CA ILE A 326 -17.98 5.28 -8.80
C ILE A 326 -19.19 4.92 -9.66
N ALA A 327 -18.98 4.65 -10.94
CA ALA A 327 -20.04 4.17 -11.80
C ALA A 327 -20.49 2.75 -11.39
N ARG A 328 -21.76 2.43 -11.61
CA ARG A 328 -22.26 1.05 -11.45
C ARG A 328 -21.58 0.13 -12.48
N ALA A 329 -21.35 -1.12 -12.09
CA ALA A 329 -20.98 -2.14 -13.06
C ALA A 329 -22.18 -2.44 -13.99
N ASP A 330 -21.93 -2.98 -15.18
CA ASP A 330 -23.01 -3.30 -16.12
C ASP A 330 -23.87 -4.46 -15.60
N ILE A 331 -23.27 -5.37 -14.82
CA ILE A 331 -23.96 -6.44 -14.09
C ILE A 331 -23.37 -6.58 -12.70
N GLU A 332 -24.23 -6.61 -11.69
CA GLU A 332 -23.84 -6.78 -10.28
C GLU A 332 -24.49 -8.04 -9.66
N PRO A 333 -24.02 -9.25 -10.02
CA PRO A 333 -24.69 -10.49 -9.61
C PRO A 333 -24.49 -10.79 -8.12
N LYS A 334 -25.53 -11.28 -7.46
CA LYS A 334 -25.47 -11.78 -6.09
C LYS A 334 -25.20 -13.28 -6.06
N ALA A 335 -24.42 -13.75 -5.10
CA ALA A 335 -24.13 -15.18 -4.95
C ALA A 335 -25.40 -15.99 -4.73
N THR A 336 -26.34 -15.50 -3.91
CA THR A 336 -27.61 -16.19 -3.63
C THR A 336 -28.52 -16.35 -4.84
N GLU A 337 -28.36 -15.53 -5.88
CA GLU A 337 -29.14 -15.58 -7.13
C GLU A 337 -28.55 -16.58 -8.15
N HIS A 338 -27.36 -17.15 -7.89
CA HIS A 338 -26.61 -17.99 -8.84
C HIS A 338 -26.28 -19.39 -8.28
N ILE A 339 -27.02 -19.83 -7.25
CA ILE A 339 -26.82 -21.14 -6.59
C ILE A 339 -26.95 -22.30 -7.58
N HIS A 340 -27.89 -22.22 -8.51
CA HIS A 340 -28.09 -23.26 -9.51
C HIS A 340 -26.86 -23.41 -10.43
N GLU A 341 -26.31 -22.31 -10.92
CA GLU A 341 -25.06 -22.28 -11.68
C GLU A 341 -23.90 -22.88 -10.88
N MET A 342 -23.75 -22.52 -9.61
CA MET A 342 -22.71 -23.07 -8.73
C MET A 342 -22.85 -24.58 -8.59
N ILE A 343 -24.05 -25.09 -8.28
CA ILE A 343 -24.30 -26.53 -8.15
C ILE A 343 -23.93 -27.26 -9.46
N ASN A 344 -24.23 -26.69 -10.63
CA ASN A 344 -23.91 -27.31 -11.91
C ASN A 344 -22.39 -27.39 -12.16
N VAL A 345 -21.64 -26.35 -11.82
CA VAL A 345 -20.17 -26.39 -11.90
C VAL A 345 -19.62 -27.46 -10.95
N ILE A 346 -20.11 -27.51 -9.71
CA ILE A 346 -19.63 -28.48 -8.72
C ILE A 346 -19.95 -29.92 -9.15
N LYS A 347 -21.14 -30.19 -9.70
CA LYS A 347 -21.49 -31.51 -10.25
C LYS A 347 -20.50 -31.95 -11.31
N ALA A 348 -20.23 -31.09 -12.29
CA ALA A 348 -19.29 -31.37 -13.36
C ALA A 348 -17.86 -31.59 -12.83
N LEU A 349 -17.42 -30.83 -11.82
CA LEU A 349 -16.12 -31.04 -11.19
C LEU A 349 -16.03 -32.40 -10.46
N VAL A 350 -17.11 -32.84 -9.80
CA VAL A 350 -17.18 -34.17 -9.17
C VAL A 350 -17.16 -35.27 -10.23
N GLU A 351 -17.94 -35.15 -11.30
CA GLU A 351 -17.98 -36.10 -12.42
C GLU A 351 -16.60 -36.25 -13.10
N LYS A 352 -15.85 -35.16 -13.22
CA LYS A 352 -14.49 -35.14 -13.75
C LYS A 352 -13.43 -35.64 -12.77
N GLY A 353 -13.80 -35.95 -11.53
CA GLY A 353 -12.86 -36.37 -10.47
C GLY A 353 -11.95 -35.25 -9.95
N ALA A 354 -12.27 -33.98 -10.25
CA ALA A 354 -11.57 -32.79 -9.75
C ALA A 354 -12.10 -32.32 -8.39
N ALA A 355 -13.26 -32.83 -7.97
CA ALA A 355 -13.85 -32.58 -6.66
C ALA A 355 -14.37 -33.88 -6.03
N TYR A 356 -14.58 -33.87 -4.71
CA TYR A 356 -15.15 -35.00 -3.98
C TYR A 356 -16.05 -34.53 -2.83
N ALA A 357 -17.11 -35.28 -2.55
CA ALA A 357 -17.86 -35.14 -1.31
C ALA A 357 -17.10 -35.80 -0.16
N ALA A 358 -16.96 -35.11 0.97
CA ALA A 358 -16.54 -35.72 2.22
C ALA A 358 -17.67 -36.64 2.69
N ALA A 359 -17.37 -37.91 2.96
CA ALA A 359 -18.39 -38.89 3.33
C ALA A 359 -18.93 -38.58 4.75
N GLU A 360 -20.04 -37.85 4.83
CA GLU A 360 -20.72 -37.54 6.09
C GLU A 360 -22.24 -37.59 5.89
N GLY A 361 -22.93 -38.46 6.65
CA GLY A 361 -24.38 -38.43 6.89
C GLY A 361 -25.28 -38.16 5.67
N GLU A 362 -26.40 -37.47 5.90
CA GLU A 362 -27.32 -37.02 4.83
C GLU A 362 -26.87 -35.72 4.14
N ASN A 363 -26.05 -34.89 4.82
CA ASN A 363 -25.52 -33.62 4.30
C ASN A 363 -23.99 -33.68 4.26
N SER A 364 -23.41 -33.60 3.07
CA SER A 364 -21.97 -33.73 2.83
C SER A 364 -21.38 -32.43 2.27
N SER A 365 -20.23 -32.02 2.81
CA SER A 365 -19.44 -30.93 2.20
C SER A 365 -18.70 -31.45 0.96
N VAL A 366 -18.54 -30.60 -0.05
CA VAL A 366 -17.80 -30.92 -1.28
C VAL A 366 -16.54 -30.08 -1.34
N TYR A 367 -15.40 -30.73 -1.59
CA TYR A 367 -14.09 -30.10 -1.67
C TYR A 367 -13.49 -30.26 -3.06
N PHE A 368 -12.75 -29.25 -3.50
CA PHE A 368 -11.89 -29.34 -4.69
C PHE A 368 -10.62 -30.09 -4.33
N ALA A 369 -10.24 -31.08 -5.13
CA ALA A 369 -9.02 -31.85 -4.95
C ALA A 369 -7.83 -31.14 -5.61
N VAL A 370 -7.08 -30.34 -4.84
CA VAL A 370 -5.99 -29.51 -5.37
C VAL A 370 -4.93 -30.34 -6.11
N GLU A 371 -4.62 -31.53 -5.60
CA GLU A 371 -3.65 -32.45 -6.20
C GLU A 371 -4.03 -32.90 -7.63
N LYS A 372 -5.30 -32.81 -8.00
CA LYS A 372 -5.79 -33.17 -9.35
C LYS A 372 -5.56 -32.06 -10.37
N PHE A 373 -5.20 -30.85 -9.93
CA PHE A 373 -4.89 -29.72 -10.78
C PHE A 373 -3.39 -29.43 -10.74
N GLY A 374 -2.63 -30.03 -11.68
CA GLY A 374 -1.17 -29.97 -11.68
C GLY A 374 -0.57 -28.56 -11.81
N GLU A 375 -1.34 -27.59 -12.32
CA GLU A 375 -0.91 -26.20 -12.47
C GLU A 375 -1.27 -25.30 -11.27
N TYR A 376 -1.77 -25.86 -10.16
CA TYR A 376 -2.17 -25.08 -9.00
C TYR A 376 -0.99 -24.29 -8.41
N GLY A 377 -1.16 -22.97 -8.24
CA GLY A 377 -0.10 -22.06 -7.80
C GLY A 377 0.49 -21.21 -8.93
N LYS A 378 0.06 -21.40 -10.19
CA LYS A 378 0.60 -20.69 -11.35
C LYS A 378 0.38 -19.18 -11.32
N LEU A 379 -0.71 -18.69 -10.71
CA LEU A 379 -0.95 -17.25 -10.58
C LEU A 379 -0.08 -16.64 -9.49
N SER A 380 -0.08 -17.25 -8.31
CA SER A 380 0.63 -16.77 -7.11
C SER A 380 2.14 -17.04 -7.13
N LYS A 381 2.63 -17.81 -8.10
CA LYS A 381 4.04 -18.25 -8.23
C LYS A 381 4.53 -19.05 -7.02
N LYS A 382 3.63 -19.73 -6.33
CA LYS A 382 3.94 -20.58 -5.17
C LYS A 382 3.96 -22.03 -5.60
N GLU A 383 5.00 -22.76 -5.20
CA GLU A 383 5.01 -24.21 -5.39
C GLU A 383 4.11 -24.90 -4.35
N GLN A 384 3.45 -26.00 -4.74
CA GLN A 384 2.55 -26.74 -3.86
C GLN A 384 3.22 -27.20 -2.56
N LYS A 385 4.53 -27.53 -2.61
CA LYS A 385 5.33 -27.94 -1.44
C LYS A 385 5.43 -26.82 -0.39
N ASP A 386 5.53 -25.56 -0.82
CA ASP A 386 5.68 -24.40 0.07
C ASP A 386 4.33 -24.05 0.71
N LEU A 387 3.24 -24.25 -0.04
CA LEU A 387 1.88 -24.08 0.46
C LEU A 387 1.53 -25.09 1.57
N LEU A 388 1.92 -26.36 1.40
CA LEU A 388 1.72 -27.43 2.39
C LEU A 388 2.48 -27.18 3.71
N ALA A 389 3.65 -26.52 3.66
CA ALA A 389 4.40 -26.15 4.86
C ALA A 389 3.67 -25.10 5.71
N GLY A 390 2.94 -24.17 5.07
CA GLY A 390 2.14 -23.13 5.72
C GLY A 390 0.77 -23.59 6.21
N ALA A 391 0.19 -24.62 5.60
CA ALA A 391 -1.13 -25.18 5.94
C ALA A 391 -1.16 -26.03 7.23
N ARG A 392 -0.06 -26.06 8.01
CA ARG A 392 0.08 -26.90 9.22
C ARG A 392 -0.72 -26.43 10.44
N VAL A 393 -1.44 -25.31 10.33
CA VAL A 393 -2.24 -24.72 11.40
C VAL A 393 -3.71 -24.82 10.96
N ASP A 394 -4.52 -25.64 11.66
CA ASP A 394 -5.94 -25.94 11.40
C ASP A 394 -6.28 -26.78 10.15
N VAL A 395 -5.90 -28.06 10.14
CA VAL A 395 -6.40 -29.03 9.15
C VAL A 395 -7.78 -29.53 9.57
N ASP A 396 -8.83 -29.14 8.84
CA ASP A 396 -10.14 -29.80 8.89
C ASP A 396 -9.94 -31.27 8.51
N GLY A 397 -10.08 -32.19 9.46
CA GLY A 397 -9.79 -33.62 9.30
C GLY A 397 -10.64 -34.35 8.26
N ARG A 398 -11.65 -33.67 7.69
CA ARG A 398 -12.50 -34.19 6.60
C ARG A 398 -11.86 -34.04 5.22
N LYS A 399 -10.86 -33.17 5.09
CA LYS A 399 -10.13 -32.97 3.83
C LYS A 399 -9.13 -34.10 3.61
N LYS A 400 -9.08 -34.63 2.40
CA LYS A 400 -8.06 -35.59 1.96
C LYS A 400 -6.67 -34.95 1.87
N ASN A 401 -6.61 -33.68 1.45
CA ASN A 401 -5.41 -32.86 1.46
C ASN A 401 -5.68 -31.53 2.20
N PRO A 402 -4.77 -31.07 3.10
CA PRO A 402 -4.91 -29.78 3.80
C PRO A 402 -5.19 -28.56 2.89
N MET A 403 -4.69 -28.59 1.66
CA MET A 403 -4.84 -27.55 0.64
C MET A 403 -6.22 -27.55 -0.02
N ASP A 404 -6.98 -28.64 0.09
CA ASP A 404 -8.31 -28.74 -0.50
C ASP A 404 -9.23 -27.66 0.10
N PHE A 405 -10.03 -27.04 -0.75
CA PHE A 405 -10.93 -25.95 -0.36
C PHE A 405 -12.38 -26.32 -0.66
N ALA A 406 -13.30 -25.80 0.16
CA ALA A 406 -14.72 -26.12 0.04
C ALA A 406 -15.31 -25.46 -1.22
N LEU A 407 -15.99 -26.27 -2.02
CA LEU A 407 -16.89 -25.84 -3.09
C LEU A 407 -18.32 -25.71 -2.57
N TRP A 408 -18.73 -26.63 -1.71
CA TRP A 408 -20.02 -26.65 -1.03
C TRP A 408 -19.80 -26.99 0.44
N LYS A 409 -20.35 -26.18 1.34
CA LYS A 409 -20.30 -26.42 2.79
C LYS A 409 -21.65 -26.95 3.24
N ALA A 410 -21.67 -28.10 3.90
CA ALA A 410 -22.87 -28.56 4.58
C ALA A 410 -23.27 -27.54 5.65
N SER A 411 -24.54 -27.15 5.68
CA SER A 411 -25.04 -26.14 6.63
C SER A 411 -25.30 -26.77 7.98
N LYS A 412 -24.95 -26.05 9.05
CA LYS A 412 -25.30 -26.43 10.43
C LYS A 412 -26.76 -26.08 10.72
N GLU A 413 -27.29 -26.62 11.81
CA GLU A 413 -28.61 -26.24 12.29
C GLU A 413 -28.69 -24.73 12.54
N GLY A 414 -29.73 -24.08 11.99
CA GLY A 414 -29.92 -22.63 12.07
C GLY A 414 -29.14 -21.80 11.04
N GLU A 415 -28.20 -22.37 10.29
CA GLU A 415 -27.55 -21.67 9.17
C GLU A 415 -28.43 -21.67 7.91
N PRO A 416 -28.34 -20.65 7.04
CA PRO A 416 -28.97 -20.68 5.73
C PRO A 416 -28.49 -21.85 4.87
N TRP A 417 -29.38 -22.36 4.03
CA TRP A 417 -29.10 -23.50 3.17
C TRP A 417 -29.96 -23.50 1.90
N TRP A 418 -29.44 -24.20 0.90
CA TRP A 418 -30.12 -24.56 -0.34
C TRP A 418 -30.03 -26.07 -0.53
N GLU A 419 -31.03 -26.63 -1.23
CA GLU A 419 -31.00 -28.04 -1.63
C GLU A 419 -29.92 -28.28 -2.67
N SER A 420 -29.20 -29.39 -2.55
CA SER A 420 -28.16 -29.81 -3.50
C SER A 420 -28.10 -31.34 -3.58
N PRO A 421 -27.42 -31.92 -4.59
CA PRO A 421 -27.19 -33.36 -4.67
C PRO A 421 -26.43 -33.95 -3.48
N TRP A 422 -25.78 -33.11 -2.69
CA TRP A 422 -25.00 -33.49 -1.51
C TRP A 422 -25.71 -33.14 -0.21
N GLY A 423 -27.02 -32.88 -0.26
CA GLY A 423 -27.84 -32.44 0.87
C GLY A 423 -27.82 -30.92 1.06
N LYS A 424 -28.34 -30.48 2.21
CA LYS A 424 -28.49 -29.07 2.57
C LYS A 424 -27.15 -28.41 2.84
N GLY A 425 -26.89 -27.32 2.14
CA GLY A 425 -25.66 -26.57 2.32
C GLY A 425 -25.67 -25.22 1.61
N ARG A 426 -24.47 -24.66 1.44
CA ARG A 426 -24.24 -23.35 0.85
C ARG A 426 -22.91 -23.33 0.10
N PRO A 427 -22.72 -22.41 -0.86
CA PRO A 427 -21.49 -22.36 -1.63
C PRO A 427 -20.29 -22.01 -0.74
N GLY A 428 -19.11 -22.47 -1.17
CA GLY A 428 -17.83 -21.95 -0.68
C GLY A 428 -17.48 -20.65 -1.42
N TRP A 429 -16.80 -19.72 -0.75
CA TRP A 429 -16.52 -18.38 -1.26
C TRP A 429 -15.97 -18.32 -2.70
N HIS A 430 -15.12 -19.26 -3.10
CA HIS A 430 -14.46 -19.25 -4.42
C HIS A 430 -15.40 -19.63 -5.58
N ILE A 431 -16.31 -20.61 -5.37
CA ILE A 431 -17.12 -21.14 -6.47
C ILE A 431 -18.13 -20.10 -7.00
N GLU A 432 -18.47 -19.13 -6.16
CA GLU A 432 -19.38 -18.04 -6.48
C GLU A 432 -18.87 -17.27 -7.70
N CYS A 433 -17.62 -16.81 -7.65
CA CYS A 433 -17.01 -15.99 -8.69
C CYS A 433 -16.84 -16.77 -9.99
N THR A 434 -16.37 -18.04 -9.93
CA THR A 434 -16.32 -18.93 -11.11
C THR A 434 -17.67 -19.05 -11.80
N ALA A 435 -18.73 -19.38 -11.07
CA ALA A 435 -20.05 -19.61 -11.66
C ALA A 435 -20.65 -18.32 -12.25
N MET A 436 -20.56 -17.21 -11.51
CA MET A 436 -21.10 -15.91 -11.95
C MET A 436 -20.32 -15.34 -13.14
N ALA A 437 -18.99 -15.40 -13.13
CA ALA A 437 -18.17 -14.94 -14.25
C ALA A 437 -18.49 -15.72 -15.53
N ILE A 438 -18.54 -17.05 -15.46
CA ILE A 438 -18.85 -17.89 -16.63
C ILE A 438 -20.25 -17.61 -17.15
N LYS A 439 -21.25 -17.46 -16.26
CA LYS A 439 -22.63 -17.16 -16.63
C LYS A 439 -22.74 -15.86 -17.43
N HIS A 440 -22.04 -14.81 -17.02
CA HIS A 440 -22.23 -13.46 -17.55
C HIS A 440 -21.26 -13.09 -18.66
N LEU A 441 -20.06 -13.67 -18.69
CA LEU A 441 -18.99 -13.31 -19.62
C LEU A 441 -18.52 -14.48 -20.50
N GLY A 442 -18.87 -15.72 -20.15
CA GLY A 442 -18.46 -16.94 -20.86
C GLY A 442 -17.26 -17.63 -20.22
N GLU A 443 -16.83 -18.75 -20.83
CA GLU A 443 -15.82 -19.67 -20.28
C GLU A 443 -14.39 -19.10 -20.22
N SER A 444 -14.12 -18.04 -20.98
CA SER A 444 -12.83 -17.33 -21.01
C SER A 444 -13.10 -15.83 -21.09
N ILE A 445 -12.50 -15.04 -20.19
CA ILE A 445 -12.73 -13.60 -20.07
C ILE A 445 -11.46 -12.78 -20.33
N ASP A 446 -11.61 -11.54 -20.81
CA ASP A 446 -10.46 -10.70 -21.15
C ASP A 446 -9.68 -10.30 -19.88
N ILE A 447 -10.36 -9.68 -18.92
CA ILE A 447 -9.75 -9.19 -17.68
C ILE A 447 -10.46 -9.82 -16.47
N HIS A 448 -9.68 -10.44 -15.59
CA HIS A 448 -10.10 -10.78 -14.23
C HIS A 448 -9.28 -9.97 -13.23
N GLY A 449 -9.90 -9.38 -12.22
CA GLY A 449 -9.15 -8.56 -11.26
C GLY A 449 -9.74 -8.39 -9.87
N GLY A 450 -8.94 -7.76 -9.00
CA GLY A 450 -9.30 -7.50 -7.61
C GLY A 450 -8.12 -6.95 -6.80
N GLY A 451 -8.23 -6.97 -5.47
CA GLY A 451 -7.11 -6.63 -4.59
C GLY A 451 -5.98 -7.66 -4.66
N ALA A 452 -4.74 -7.25 -4.39
CA ALA A 452 -3.58 -8.16 -4.36
C ALA A 452 -3.69 -9.32 -3.34
N ASP A 453 -4.56 -9.19 -2.32
CA ASP A 453 -4.88 -10.28 -1.40
C ASP A 453 -5.76 -11.36 -2.02
N LEU A 454 -6.44 -11.07 -3.13
CA LEU A 454 -7.24 -12.07 -3.84
C LEU A 454 -6.40 -12.97 -4.74
N ILE A 455 -5.15 -12.60 -5.07
CA ILE A 455 -4.22 -13.46 -5.84
C ILE A 455 -4.18 -14.87 -5.24
N PHE A 456 -4.06 -14.97 -3.92
CA PHE A 456 -4.09 -16.24 -3.22
C PHE A 456 -4.79 -16.11 -1.85
N PRO A 457 -5.72 -17.02 -1.51
CA PRO A 457 -6.09 -18.21 -2.28
C PRO A 457 -7.18 -17.98 -3.33
N HIS A 458 -7.85 -16.82 -3.33
CA HIS A 458 -9.15 -16.67 -4.01
C HIS A 458 -9.09 -16.89 -5.53
N HIS A 459 -8.34 -16.08 -6.26
CA HIS A 459 -8.21 -16.16 -7.71
C HIS A 459 -7.47 -17.42 -8.18
N GLU A 460 -6.51 -17.92 -7.40
CA GLU A 460 -5.88 -19.22 -7.67
C GLU A 460 -6.91 -20.37 -7.63
N ASN A 461 -7.84 -20.33 -6.66
CA ASN A 461 -8.93 -21.30 -6.56
C ASN A 461 -9.93 -21.16 -7.72
N GLU A 462 -10.26 -19.93 -8.12
CA GLU A 462 -11.12 -19.69 -9.28
C GLU A 462 -10.52 -20.22 -10.57
N ILE A 463 -9.20 -20.03 -10.79
CA ILE A 463 -8.49 -20.65 -11.93
C ILE A 463 -8.65 -22.16 -11.88
N ALA A 464 -8.36 -22.79 -10.75
CA ALA A 464 -8.44 -24.23 -10.63
C ALA A 464 -9.85 -24.76 -10.88
N GLN A 465 -10.88 -24.10 -10.33
CA GLN A 465 -12.28 -24.43 -10.54
C GLN A 465 -12.70 -24.24 -12.00
N SER A 466 -12.47 -23.06 -12.56
CA SER A 466 -12.90 -22.67 -13.90
C SER A 466 -12.21 -23.52 -14.97
N GLU A 467 -10.89 -23.71 -14.90
CA GLU A 467 -10.16 -24.44 -15.92
C GLU A 467 -10.36 -25.96 -15.83
N ALA A 468 -10.53 -26.53 -14.62
CA ALA A 468 -10.96 -27.92 -14.49
C ALA A 468 -12.40 -28.13 -15.01
N PHE A 469 -13.26 -27.13 -14.86
CA PHE A 469 -14.64 -27.16 -15.34
C PHE A 469 -14.74 -26.99 -16.87
N THR A 470 -14.01 -26.05 -17.48
CA THR A 470 -14.15 -25.72 -18.91
C THR A 470 -13.10 -26.39 -19.80
N GLY A 471 -11.94 -26.74 -19.25
CA GLY A 471 -10.76 -27.17 -20.02
C GLY A 471 -10.10 -26.04 -20.81
N LYS A 472 -10.45 -24.78 -20.55
CA LYS A 472 -9.94 -23.59 -21.24
C LYS A 472 -9.32 -22.62 -20.23
N PRO A 473 -8.33 -21.79 -20.63
CA PRO A 473 -7.82 -20.72 -19.79
C PRO A 473 -8.97 -19.80 -19.34
N PHE A 474 -9.04 -19.52 -18.03
CA PHE A 474 -10.19 -18.78 -17.48
C PHE A 474 -10.15 -17.29 -17.82
N ALA A 475 -8.99 -16.65 -17.68
CA ALA A 475 -8.83 -15.23 -18.01
C ALA A 475 -7.51 -14.98 -18.72
N LYS A 476 -7.52 -14.02 -19.66
CA LYS A 476 -6.31 -13.64 -20.41
C LYS A 476 -5.40 -12.74 -19.58
N TYR A 477 -5.95 -11.70 -18.96
CA TYR A 477 -5.21 -10.72 -18.16
C TYR A 477 -5.69 -10.74 -16.70
N TRP A 478 -4.77 -11.01 -15.78
CA TRP A 478 -5.02 -10.96 -14.34
C TRP A 478 -4.48 -9.65 -13.75
N MET A 479 -5.37 -8.77 -13.30
CA MET A 479 -5.02 -7.42 -12.86
C MET A 479 -5.31 -7.22 -11.37
N HIS A 480 -4.29 -6.87 -10.59
CA HIS A 480 -4.43 -6.73 -9.14
C HIS A 480 -3.93 -5.37 -8.63
N ASN A 481 -4.76 -4.69 -7.84
CA ASN A 481 -4.36 -3.44 -7.20
C ASN A 481 -3.57 -3.69 -5.90
N GLY A 482 -2.57 -2.85 -5.65
CA GLY A 482 -1.75 -2.88 -4.45
C GLY A 482 -2.53 -2.59 -3.16
N PHE A 483 -1.92 -2.89 -2.02
CA PHE A 483 -2.52 -2.66 -0.70
C PHE A 483 -2.52 -1.19 -0.29
N ILE A 484 -3.45 -0.83 0.59
CA ILE A 484 -3.32 0.38 1.41
C ILE A 484 -2.79 -0.05 2.78
N THR A 485 -1.73 0.62 3.21
CA THR A 485 -1.07 0.43 4.51
C THR A 485 -1.24 1.67 5.38
N ILE A 486 -1.28 1.48 6.69
CA ILE A 486 -1.27 2.54 7.71
C ILE A 486 -0.16 2.21 8.69
N ASP A 487 0.77 3.14 8.85
CA ASP A 487 2.02 2.95 9.58
C ASP A 487 2.82 1.73 9.12
N LYS A 488 2.83 1.47 7.81
CA LYS A 488 3.44 0.29 7.16
C LYS A 488 2.83 -1.06 7.54
N GLU A 489 1.73 -1.08 8.28
CA GLU A 489 0.94 -2.27 8.55
C GLU A 489 -0.26 -2.35 7.61
N LYS A 490 -0.67 -3.58 7.25
CA LYS A 490 -1.91 -3.77 6.50
C LYS A 490 -3.08 -3.37 7.40
N MET A 491 -4.04 -2.63 6.86
CA MET A 491 -5.26 -2.29 7.58
C MET A 491 -5.98 -3.55 8.06
N SER A 492 -6.34 -3.60 9.34
CA SER A 492 -7.22 -4.62 9.88
C SER A 492 -8.04 -4.07 11.04
N LYS A 493 -9.27 -4.56 11.20
CA LYS A 493 -10.13 -4.18 12.34
C LYS A 493 -9.48 -4.54 13.68
N SER A 494 -8.75 -5.66 13.74
CA SER A 494 -8.06 -6.13 14.94
C SER A 494 -6.90 -5.25 15.40
N LEU A 495 -6.28 -4.49 14.47
CA LEU A 495 -5.17 -3.58 14.78
C LEU A 495 -5.66 -2.15 15.10
N GLY A 496 -6.97 -1.89 15.06
CA GLY A 496 -7.53 -0.56 15.28
C GLY A 496 -7.16 0.50 14.23
N ASN A 497 -6.43 0.11 13.18
CA ASN A 497 -5.98 0.97 12.08
C ASN A 497 -6.92 0.86 10.86
N PHE A 498 -8.23 0.83 11.10
CA PHE A 498 -9.24 0.66 10.07
C PHE A 498 -10.09 1.93 9.96
N PHE A 499 -10.04 2.60 8.80
CA PHE A 499 -10.89 3.75 8.50
C PHE A 499 -11.93 3.38 7.45
N THR A 500 -13.20 3.59 7.77
CA THR A 500 -14.27 3.50 6.77
C THR A 500 -14.13 4.62 5.76
N ILE A 501 -14.79 4.48 4.62
CA ILE A 501 -14.87 5.56 3.63
C ILE A 501 -15.48 6.82 4.27
N ARG A 502 -16.50 6.63 5.12
CA ARG A 502 -17.21 7.72 5.82
C ARG A 502 -16.32 8.50 6.76
N ASP A 503 -15.51 7.81 7.56
CA ASP A 503 -14.57 8.45 8.50
C ASP A 503 -13.61 9.41 7.78
N ILE A 504 -13.25 9.08 6.54
CA ILE A 504 -12.37 9.89 5.69
C ILE A 504 -13.16 11.04 5.07
N LEU A 505 -14.35 10.76 4.54
CA LEU A 505 -15.21 11.76 3.91
C LEU A 505 -15.77 12.81 4.90
N ASP A 506 -15.75 12.51 6.20
CA ASP A 506 -16.06 13.46 7.28
C ASP A 506 -15.02 14.58 7.42
N ARG A 507 -13.85 14.44 6.78
CA ARG A 507 -12.72 15.39 6.87
C ARG A 507 -12.18 15.83 5.53
N TYR A 508 -12.40 15.05 4.48
CA TYR A 508 -11.88 15.31 3.14
C TYR A 508 -12.99 15.14 2.11
N ASP A 509 -12.96 15.97 1.09
CA ASP A 509 -13.86 15.80 -0.05
C ASP A 509 -13.58 14.50 -0.82
N ALA A 510 -14.60 13.92 -1.46
CA ALA A 510 -14.47 12.63 -2.14
C ALA A 510 -13.50 12.63 -3.32
N GLU A 511 -13.39 13.74 -4.05
CA GLU A 511 -12.44 13.87 -5.14
C GLU A 511 -11.01 13.98 -4.62
N VAL A 512 -10.79 14.50 -3.40
CA VAL A 512 -9.49 14.46 -2.71
C VAL A 512 -9.05 13.03 -2.48
N VAL A 513 -9.95 12.19 -1.96
CA VAL A 513 -9.68 10.76 -1.74
C VAL A 513 -9.38 10.06 -3.06
N ARG A 514 -10.13 10.40 -4.11
CA ARG A 514 -9.92 9.84 -5.44
C ARG A 514 -8.58 10.25 -6.04
N LEU A 515 -8.23 11.53 -6.01
CA LEU A 515 -6.93 12.02 -6.47
C LEU A 515 -5.80 11.36 -5.69
N PHE A 516 -5.93 11.24 -4.36
CA PHE A 516 -4.95 10.56 -3.51
C PHE A 516 -4.70 9.11 -3.98
N VAL A 517 -5.77 8.33 -4.21
CA VAL A 517 -5.65 6.94 -4.68
C VAL A 517 -4.99 6.88 -6.07
N LEU A 518 -5.35 7.77 -6.98
CA LEU A 518 -4.86 7.79 -8.36
C LEU A 518 -3.46 8.41 -8.52
N SER A 519 -2.97 9.12 -7.50
CA SER A 519 -1.63 9.71 -7.50
C SER A 519 -0.50 8.69 -7.37
N SER A 520 -0.83 7.41 -7.16
CA SER A 520 0.10 6.29 -7.18
C SER A 520 -0.37 5.24 -8.18
N HIS A 521 0.59 4.57 -8.82
CA HIS A 521 0.29 3.50 -9.77
C HIS A 521 -0.55 2.40 -9.08
N TYR A 522 -1.59 1.89 -9.75
CA TYR A 522 -2.59 1.02 -9.12
C TYR A 522 -2.00 -0.26 -8.50
N ARG A 523 -0.88 -0.77 -9.03
CA ARG A 523 -0.14 -1.94 -8.52
C ARG A 523 0.69 -1.67 -7.25
N ASN A 524 1.12 -0.44 -7.03
CA ASN A 524 2.05 -0.12 -5.95
C ASN A 524 1.32 -0.01 -4.61
N PRO A 525 1.88 -0.46 -3.48
CA PRO A 525 1.28 -0.17 -2.19
C PRO A 525 1.17 1.35 -1.96
N ILE A 526 0.09 1.79 -1.31
CA ILE A 526 -0.12 3.19 -0.94
C ILE A 526 -0.10 3.26 0.58
N GLU A 527 0.78 4.08 1.12
CA GLU A 527 0.74 4.45 2.53
C GLU A 527 -0.35 5.51 2.71
N PHE A 528 -1.30 5.28 3.61
CA PHE A 528 -2.32 6.25 3.94
C PHE A 528 -1.77 7.26 4.94
N SER A 529 -1.84 8.54 4.58
CA SER A 529 -1.50 9.64 5.49
C SER A 529 -2.45 10.83 5.29
N HIS A 530 -2.79 11.47 6.41
CA HIS A 530 -3.53 12.73 6.39
C HIS A 530 -2.78 13.86 5.68
N GLU A 531 -1.45 13.78 5.62
CA GLU A 531 -0.59 14.73 4.90
C GLU A 531 -0.80 14.65 3.40
N GLN A 532 -0.72 13.45 2.80
CA GLN A 532 -0.94 13.27 1.37
C GLN A 532 -2.36 13.63 0.93
N LEU A 533 -3.37 13.43 1.79
CA LEU A 533 -4.72 13.89 1.52
C LEU A 533 -4.82 15.43 1.51
N ARG A 534 -4.11 16.13 2.40
CA ARG A 534 -4.04 17.60 2.37
C ARG A 534 -3.30 18.09 1.12
N ASP A 535 -2.23 17.42 0.72
CA ASP A 535 -1.51 17.76 -0.51
C ASP A 535 -2.38 17.57 -1.75
N ALA A 536 -3.18 16.49 -1.79
CA ALA A 536 -4.16 16.25 -2.84
C ALA A 536 -5.25 17.34 -2.86
N GLU A 537 -5.75 17.76 -1.70
CA GLU A 537 -6.73 18.85 -1.58
C GLU A 537 -6.18 20.19 -2.09
N SER A 538 -4.96 20.56 -1.67
CA SER A 538 -4.27 21.76 -2.17
C SER A 538 -4.05 21.70 -3.69
N SER A 539 -3.73 20.52 -4.20
CA SER A 539 -3.56 20.30 -5.64
C SER A 539 -4.87 20.49 -6.41
N LEU A 540 -6.00 19.96 -5.90
CA LEU A 540 -7.33 20.16 -6.49
C LEU A 540 -7.75 21.62 -6.45
N ASP A 541 -7.54 22.31 -5.33
CA ASP A 541 -7.88 23.73 -5.20
C ASP A 541 -7.14 24.59 -6.23
N ARG A 542 -5.87 24.27 -6.50
CA ARG A 542 -5.11 24.90 -7.58
C ARG A 542 -5.72 24.63 -8.95
N VAL A 543 -6.19 23.41 -9.23
CA VAL A 543 -6.85 23.10 -10.52
C VAL A 543 -8.14 23.89 -10.66
N TYR A 544 -9.01 23.88 -9.65
CA TYR A 544 -10.27 24.63 -9.69
C TYR A 544 -10.06 26.14 -9.76
N SER A 545 -9.00 26.67 -9.13
CA SER A 545 -8.57 28.05 -9.29
C SER A 545 -8.15 28.36 -10.74
N THR A 546 -7.43 27.46 -11.41
CA THR A 546 -7.07 27.61 -12.83
C THR A 546 -8.29 27.52 -13.74
N ILE A 547 -9.26 26.65 -13.44
CA ILE A 547 -10.54 26.60 -14.15
C ILE A 547 -11.26 27.94 -14.02
N ALA A 548 -11.37 28.50 -12.81
CA ALA A 548 -12.00 29.80 -12.58
C ALA A 548 -11.32 30.93 -13.38
N ARG A 549 -9.99 30.98 -13.35
CA ARG A 549 -9.21 31.97 -14.14
C ARG A 549 -9.43 31.83 -15.65
N THR A 550 -9.58 30.59 -16.13
CA THR A 550 -9.85 30.31 -17.55
C THR A 550 -11.26 30.77 -17.92
N GLU A 551 -12.25 30.54 -17.05
CA GLU A 551 -13.63 31.00 -17.25
C GLU A 551 -13.72 32.53 -17.27
N ASP A 552 -13.08 33.21 -16.30
CA ASP A 552 -12.98 34.67 -16.27
C ASP A 552 -12.38 35.24 -17.56
N PHE A 553 -11.31 34.60 -18.06
CA PHE A 553 -10.65 35.03 -19.30
C PHE A 553 -11.59 34.92 -20.51
N LEU A 554 -12.38 33.85 -20.61
CA LEU A 554 -13.31 33.62 -21.71
C LEU A 554 -14.43 34.68 -21.76
N VAL A 555 -14.95 35.10 -20.60
CA VAL A 555 -16.02 36.12 -20.52
C VAL A 555 -15.51 37.55 -20.61
N SER A 556 -14.23 37.80 -20.27
CA SER A 556 -13.67 39.15 -20.25
C SER A 556 -13.66 39.83 -21.63
N ASP A 557 -13.86 41.16 -21.65
CA ASP A 557 -13.91 41.95 -22.88
C ASP A 557 -12.49 42.32 -23.36
N VAL A 558 -11.83 41.38 -24.04
CA VAL A 558 -10.41 41.48 -24.40
C VAL A 558 -10.20 42.13 -25.77
N SER A 559 -10.69 43.37 -25.95
CA SER A 559 -10.43 44.14 -27.17
C SER A 559 -9.02 44.75 -27.15
N SER A 560 -8.03 44.05 -27.69
CA SER A 560 -6.65 44.54 -27.80
C SER A 560 -6.04 44.16 -29.15
N LYS A 561 -5.35 45.12 -29.80
CA LYS A 561 -4.75 44.99 -31.15
C LYS A 561 -3.30 44.46 -31.14
N LYS A 562 -2.78 43.97 -30.01
CA LYS A 562 -1.40 43.45 -29.94
C LYS A 562 -1.39 41.94 -30.14
N ALA A 563 -0.70 41.48 -31.20
CA ALA A 563 -0.47 40.06 -31.42
C ALA A 563 0.40 39.49 -30.29
N VAL A 564 -0.11 38.47 -29.60
CA VAL A 564 0.65 37.69 -28.61
C VAL A 564 1.10 36.40 -29.27
N GLN A 565 2.30 35.93 -28.92
CA GLN A 565 2.84 34.68 -29.43
C GLN A 565 2.14 33.49 -28.74
N THR A 566 1.18 32.86 -29.41
CA THR A 566 0.38 31.74 -28.89
C THR A 566 0.86 30.36 -29.35
N ALA A 567 1.83 30.32 -30.28
CA ALA A 567 2.25 29.10 -30.96
C ALA A 567 2.76 28.00 -30.00
N GLU A 568 3.49 28.37 -28.94
CA GLU A 568 4.03 27.38 -27.98
C GLU A 568 2.90 26.66 -27.21
N PHE A 569 1.86 27.38 -26.79
CA PHE A 569 0.73 26.81 -26.06
C PHE A 569 -0.17 25.97 -26.96
N GLU A 570 -0.37 26.40 -28.21
CA GLU A 570 -1.08 25.61 -29.22
C GLU A 570 -0.36 24.28 -29.50
N ASP A 571 0.96 24.32 -29.65
CA ASP A 571 1.77 23.13 -29.88
C ASP A 571 1.75 22.17 -28.67
N PHE A 572 1.68 22.71 -27.45
CA PHE A 572 1.48 21.92 -26.23
C PHE A 572 0.09 21.26 -26.20
N LEU A 573 -0.98 22.01 -26.51
CA LEU A 573 -2.36 21.50 -26.53
C LEU A 573 -2.52 20.31 -27.48
N VAL A 574 -1.90 20.37 -28.66
CA VAL A 574 -1.93 19.28 -29.64
C VAL A 574 -1.25 18.02 -29.09
N LYS A 575 -0.17 18.17 -28.33
CA LYS A 575 0.61 17.04 -27.78
C LYS A 575 0.00 16.42 -26.53
N PHE A 576 -0.72 17.20 -25.73
CA PHE A 576 -1.21 16.76 -24.42
C PHE A 576 -2.05 15.47 -24.47
N ASN A 577 -2.99 15.36 -25.42
CA ASN A 577 -3.81 14.15 -25.54
C ASN A 577 -2.94 12.90 -25.79
N GLY A 578 -1.90 13.03 -26.61
CA GLY A 578 -0.95 11.94 -26.85
C GLY A 578 -0.18 11.55 -25.59
N LEU A 579 0.23 12.53 -24.76
CA LEU A 579 0.92 12.26 -23.48
C LEU A 579 0.00 11.58 -22.47
N PHE A 580 -1.26 12.02 -22.37
CA PHE A 580 -2.24 11.39 -21.49
C PHE A 580 -2.55 9.96 -21.92
N GLU A 581 -2.82 9.74 -23.21
CA GLU A 581 -3.07 8.40 -23.74
C GLU A 581 -1.84 7.51 -23.63
N GLU A 582 -0.62 7.99 -23.87
CA GLU A 582 0.61 7.19 -23.73
C GLU A 582 0.79 6.72 -22.28
N ALA A 583 0.52 7.59 -21.30
CA ALA A 583 0.56 7.22 -19.89
C ALA A 583 -0.51 6.18 -19.54
N MET A 584 -1.74 6.34 -20.02
CA MET A 584 -2.83 5.41 -19.73
C MET A 584 -2.72 4.08 -20.51
N ASP A 585 -2.17 4.11 -21.72
CA ASP A 585 -1.86 2.93 -22.54
C ASP A 585 -0.71 2.13 -21.92
N ASP A 586 0.14 2.76 -21.11
CA ASP A 586 1.16 2.09 -20.30
C ASP A 586 0.57 1.56 -18.98
N ASP A 587 -0.22 0.49 -19.04
CA ASP A 587 -0.77 -0.19 -17.88
C ASP A 587 -1.58 0.74 -16.95
N PHE A 588 -2.41 1.61 -17.51
CA PHE A 588 -3.27 2.53 -16.76
C PHE A 588 -2.49 3.40 -15.75
N ASN A 589 -1.35 3.96 -16.16
CA ASN A 589 -0.47 4.75 -15.30
C ASN A 589 -1.06 6.13 -14.97
N THR A 590 -2.05 6.13 -14.07
CA THR A 590 -2.75 7.31 -13.61
C THR A 590 -1.85 8.32 -12.91
N ALA A 591 -0.81 7.88 -12.20
CA ALA A 591 0.16 8.78 -11.56
C ALA A 591 0.91 9.64 -12.59
N LEU A 592 1.36 9.03 -13.70
CA LEU A 592 2.00 9.74 -14.80
C LEU A 592 1.00 10.65 -15.54
N ALA A 593 -0.20 10.14 -15.82
CA ALA A 593 -1.27 10.91 -16.46
C ALA A 593 -1.64 12.17 -15.65
N ILE A 594 -1.80 12.04 -14.33
CA ILE A 594 -2.04 13.16 -13.40
C ILE A 594 -0.85 14.12 -13.39
N GLY A 595 0.38 13.61 -13.44
CA GLY A 595 1.59 14.43 -13.60
C GLY A 595 1.51 15.34 -14.82
N HIS A 596 1.14 14.79 -15.98
CA HIS A 596 0.90 15.56 -17.20
C HIS A 596 -0.26 16.56 -17.04
N MET A 597 -1.34 16.18 -16.36
CA MET A 597 -2.46 17.09 -16.09
C MET A 597 -2.04 18.29 -15.23
N PHE A 598 -1.20 18.10 -14.21
CA PHE A 598 -0.67 19.23 -13.44
C PHE A 598 0.32 20.09 -14.23
N GLU A 599 1.10 19.49 -15.14
CA GLU A 599 1.90 20.25 -16.10
C GLU A 599 1.01 21.09 -17.01
N PHE A 600 -0.10 20.53 -17.50
CA PHE A 600 -1.06 21.25 -18.31
C PHE A 600 -1.69 22.43 -17.56
N VAL A 601 -2.06 22.24 -16.29
CA VAL A 601 -2.53 23.33 -15.41
C VAL A 601 -1.48 24.44 -15.28
N ARG A 602 -0.19 24.11 -15.17
CA ARG A 602 0.89 25.12 -15.14
C ARG A 602 0.98 25.89 -16.46
N GLU A 603 0.93 25.21 -17.60
CA GLU A 603 0.99 25.87 -18.91
C GLU A 603 -0.25 26.75 -19.18
N ILE A 604 -1.45 26.35 -18.74
CA ILE A 604 -2.63 27.21 -18.78
C ILE A 604 -2.41 28.48 -17.96
N ASN A 605 -1.91 28.37 -16.73
CA ASN A 605 -1.63 29.54 -15.90
C ASN A 605 -0.57 30.46 -16.54
N LYS A 606 0.52 29.90 -17.06
CA LYS A 606 1.58 30.64 -17.79
C LYS A 606 1.00 31.37 -19.01
N PHE A 607 0.13 30.71 -19.77
CA PHE A 607 -0.58 31.31 -20.89
C PHE A 607 -1.44 32.49 -20.42
N LEU A 608 -2.24 32.33 -19.35
CA LEU A 608 -3.08 33.40 -18.81
C LEU A 608 -2.27 34.56 -18.22
N ASP A 609 -1.14 34.27 -17.56
CA ASP A 609 -0.24 35.28 -16.97
C ASP A 609 0.46 36.14 -18.02
N ALA A 610 0.66 35.61 -19.23
CA ALA A 610 1.13 36.37 -20.39
C ALA A 610 0.09 37.39 -20.92
N LYS A 611 -1.13 37.40 -20.35
CA LYS A 611 -2.26 38.28 -20.71
C LYS A 611 -2.54 38.25 -22.21
N PRO A 612 -2.91 37.08 -22.76
CA PRO A 612 -3.16 36.92 -24.18
C PRO A 612 -4.46 37.64 -24.55
N HIS A 613 -4.61 38.00 -25.82
CA HIS A 613 -5.72 38.83 -26.27
C HIS A 613 -6.28 38.38 -27.63
N GLY A 614 -7.53 38.74 -27.91
CA GLY A 614 -8.22 38.43 -29.17
C GLY A 614 -8.86 37.04 -29.23
N ASP A 615 -9.64 36.81 -30.29
CA ASP A 615 -10.48 35.62 -30.44
C ASP A 615 -9.67 34.32 -30.52
N ALA A 616 -8.49 34.36 -31.14
CA ALA A 616 -7.59 33.20 -31.20
C ALA A 616 -7.14 32.73 -29.81
N ALA A 617 -6.81 33.67 -28.91
CA ALA A 617 -6.44 33.34 -27.53
C ALA A 617 -7.62 32.75 -26.75
N LYS A 618 -8.84 33.30 -26.93
CA LYS A 618 -10.06 32.74 -26.35
C LYS A 618 -10.36 31.34 -26.87
N ALA A 619 -10.18 31.10 -28.17
CA ALA A 619 -10.35 29.78 -28.77
C ALA A 619 -9.37 28.75 -28.18
N LEU A 620 -8.11 29.12 -27.96
CA LEU A 620 -7.13 28.26 -27.31
C LEU A 620 -7.47 27.96 -25.84
N ALA A 621 -7.93 28.96 -25.08
CA ALA A 621 -8.38 28.76 -23.70
C ALA A 621 -9.62 27.84 -23.62
N ALA A 622 -10.58 28.02 -24.54
CA ALA A 622 -11.75 27.14 -24.64
C ALA A 622 -11.34 25.71 -24.99
N LYS A 623 -10.42 25.55 -25.95
CA LYS A 623 -9.84 24.25 -26.30
C LYS A 623 -9.13 23.60 -25.11
N ALA A 624 -8.37 24.38 -24.34
CA ALA A 624 -7.69 23.89 -23.15
C ALA A 624 -8.68 23.35 -22.10
N LYS A 625 -9.79 24.07 -21.88
CA LYS A 625 -10.88 23.63 -21.01
C LYS A 625 -11.48 22.30 -21.46
N GLU A 626 -11.78 22.14 -22.75
CA GLU A 626 -12.32 20.89 -23.32
C GLU A 626 -11.35 19.71 -23.15
N VAL A 627 -10.06 19.93 -23.43
CA VAL A 627 -9.02 18.91 -23.31
C VAL A 627 -8.85 18.47 -21.85
N MET A 628 -8.80 19.43 -20.92
CA MET A 628 -8.73 19.17 -19.48
C MET A 628 -9.94 18.38 -19.00
N ALA A 629 -11.15 18.78 -19.44
CA ALA A 629 -12.40 18.10 -19.08
C ALA A 629 -12.47 16.67 -19.62
N THR A 630 -11.91 16.41 -20.81
CA THR A 630 -11.87 15.07 -21.41
C THR A 630 -10.96 14.15 -20.60
N ALA A 631 -9.71 14.56 -20.34
CA ALA A 631 -8.77 13.78 -19.54
C ALA A 631 -9.24 13.61 -18.08
N GLY A 632 -9.78 14.68 -17.49
CA GLY A 632 -10.40 14.65 -16.16
C GLY A 632 -11.59 13.71 -16.08
N GLY A 633 -12.47 13.72 -17.09
CA GLY A 633 -13.65 12.86 -17.14
C GLY A 633 -13.31 11.35 -17.15
N VAL A 634 -12.22 10.96 -17.81
CA VAL A 634 -11.73 9.57 -17.78
C VAL A 634 -11.34 9.17 -16.36
N LEU A 635 -10.62 10.04 -15.65
CA LEU A 635 -10.23 9.80 -14.27
C LEU A 635 -11.35 10.10 -13.26
N ASN A 636 -12.48 10.65 -13.71
CA ASN A 636 -13.54 11.23 -12.89
C ASN A 636 -13.00 12.27 -11.87
N LEU A 637 -12.16 13.16 -12.38
CA LEU A 637 -11.56 14.31 -11.70
C LEU A 637 -11.87 15.58 -12.50
N PHE A 638 -11.82 16.73 -11.83
CA PHE A 638 -11.93 18.08 -12.39
C PHE A 638 -13.24 18.35 -13.16
N GLY A 639 -14.30 17.63 -12.81
CA GLY A 639 -15.61 17.72 -13.46
C GLY A 639 -16.56 18.75 -12.86
N ARG A 640 -16.23 19.33 -11.70
CA ARG A 640 -17.07 20.32 -11.00
C ARG A 640 -16.79 21.75 -11.48
N THR A 641 -17.71 22.67 -11.18
CA THR A 641 -17.42 24.11 -11.29
C THR A 641 -16.60 24.58 -10.08
N PRO A 642 -15.84 25.70 -10.20
CA PRO A 642 -15.14 26.27 -9.05
C PRO A 642 -16.06 26.59 -7.87
N LEU A 643 -17.31 26.99 -8.13
CA LEU A 643 -18.31 27.23 -7.08
C LEU A 643 -18.72 25.93 -6.37
N GLN A 644 -19.00 24.86 -7.13
CA GLN A 644 -19.33 23.55 -6.55
C GLN A 644 -18.20 23.03 -5.66
N TRP A 645 -16.94 23.14 -6.12
CA TRP A 645 -15.77 22.80 -5.32
C TRP A 645 -15.75 23.54 -3.97
N ASN A 646 -15.96 24.86 -3.98
CA ASN A 646 -15.98 25.66 -2.76
C ASN A 646 -17.16 25.34 -1.84
N VAL A 647 -18.34 25.07 -2.40
CA VAL A 647 -19.52 24.64 -1.62
C VAL A 647 -19.29 23.30 -0.93
N ASP A 648 -18.70 22.33 -1.62
CA ASP A 648 -18.40 21.02 -1.05
C ASP A 648 -17.33 21.11 0.05
N LEU A 649 -16.36 22.02 -0.10
CA LEU A 649 -15.38 22.31 0.94
C LEU A 649 -16.00 22.91 2.22
N LEU A 650 -17.12 23.64 2.15
CA LEU A 650 -17.82 24.10 3.37
C LEU A 650 -18.20 22.90 4.25
N ARG A 651 -18.65 21.80 3.64
CA ARG A 651 -19.03 20.57 4.33
C ARG A 651 -17.83 19.84 4.90
N SER A 652 -16.82 19.53 4.07
CA SER A 652 -15.65 18.74 4.51
C SER A 652 -14.79 19.49 5.55
N LYS A 653 -14.75 20.83 5.50
CA LYS A 653 -14.08 21.69 6.48
C LYS A 653 -14.94 22.07 7.68
N ARG A 654 -16.21 21.66 7.72
CA ARG A 654 -17.17 21.97 8.81
C ARG A 654 -17.33 23.48 9.04
N ILE A 655 -17.39 24.25 7.95
CA ILE A 655 -17.65 25.69 8.02
C ILE A 655 -19.17 25.89 8.15
N GLU A 656 -19.61 26.46 9.27
CA GLU A 656 -21.03 26.72 9.58
C GLU A 656 -21.59 27.96 8.85
N LEU A 657 -21.41 28.00 7.53
CA LEU A 657 -22.01 29.00 6.64
C LEU A 657 -22.58 28.29 5.41
N SER A 658 -23.79 28.66 5.01
CA SER A 658 -24.31 28.29 3.70
C SER A 658 -23.84 29.27 2.63
N GLU A 659 -23.82 28.82 1.37
CA GLU A 659 -23.58 29.68 0.20
C GLU A 659 -24.46 30.94 0.24
N GLN A 660 -25.75 30.78 0.55
CA GLN A 660 -26.70 31.89 0.62
C GLN A 660 -26.30 32.92 1.69
N GLN A 661 -25.83 32.48 2.85
CA GLN A 661 -25.35 33.38 3.91
C GLN A 661 -24.08 34.13 3.49
N ILE A 662 -23.17 33.46 2.77
CA ILE A 662 -21.96 34.09 2.23
C ILE A 662 -22.34 35.17 1.22
N VAL A 663 -23.22 34.85 0.26
CA VAL A 663 -23.70 35.79 -0.76
C VAL A 663 -24.41 36.99 -0.14
N GLN A 664 -25.25 36.78 0.89
CA GLN A 664 -25.89 37.88 1.63
C GLN A 664 -24.88 38.80 2.31
N LYS A 665 -23.82 38.24 2.92
CA LYS A 665 -22.74 39.03 3.52
C LYS A 665 -21.94 39.80 2.47
N ILE A 666 -21.69 39.21 1.30
CA ILE A 666 -21.04 39.91 0.18
C ILE A 666 -21.90 41.09 -0.30
N ALA A 667 -23.22 40.92 -0.40
CA ALA A 667 -24.14 42.01 -0.76
C ALA A 667 -24.11 43.14 0.27
N ALA A 668 -24.21 42.81 1.57
CA ALA A 668 -24.11 43.80 2.65
C ALA A 668 -22.77 44.57 2.63
N ARG A 669 -21.66 43.88 2.30
CA ARG A 669 -20.36 44.52 2.10
C ARG A 669 -20.35 45.46 0.90
N GLN A 670 -20.99 45.08 -0.21
CA GLN A 670 -21.08 45.93 -1.40
C GLN A 670 -21.89 47.20 -1.12
N ASP A 671 -23.01 47.10 -0.39
CA ASP A 671 -23.80 48.25 0.04
C ASP A 671 -22.99 49.19 0.94
N ALA A 672 -22.21 48.65 1.88
CA ALA A 672 -21.31 49.43 2.71
C ALA A 672 -20.26 50.19 1.88
N ARG A 673 -19.64 49.53 0.88
CA ARG A 673 -18.69 50.18 -0.04
C ARG A 673 -19.34 51.28 -0.87
N GLN A 674 -20.57 51.08 -1.37
CA GLN A 674 -21.31 52.09 -2.11
C GLN A 674 -21.61 53.32 -1.24
N ASN A 675 -21.94 53.10 0.03
CA ASN A 675 -22.16 54.14 1.03
C ASN A 675 -20.86 54.74 1.61
N LYS A 676 -19.69 54.30 1.14
CA LYS A 676 -18.34 54.69 1.63
C LYS A 676 -18.10 54.36 3.12
N ASP A 677 -18.83 53.39 3.66
CA ASP A 677 -18.60 52.83 4.99
C ASP A 677 -17.54 51.72 4.91
N TRP A 678 -16.28 52.14 4.88
CA TRP A 678 -15.14 51.23 4.79
C TRP A 678 -14.97 50.35 6.04
N ALA A 679 -15.34 50.88 7.22
CA ALA A 679 -15.23 50.15 8.47
C ALA A 679 -16.16 48.93 8.49
N MET A 680 -17.41 49.10 8.07
CA MET A 680 -18.37 48.00 7.95
C MET A 680 -17.95 47.02 6.85
N ALA A 681 -17.47 47.51 5.71
CA ALA A 681 -16.99 46.64 4.62
C ALA A 681 -15.80 45.75 5.03
N ASP A 682 -14.87 46.29 5.80
CA ASP A 682 -13.71 45.56 6.34
C ASP A 682 -14.11 44.60 7.46
N ALA A 683 -15.07 44.98 8.31
CA ALA A 683 -15.61 44.09 9.35
C ALA A 683 -16.24 42.82 8.74
N VAL A 684 -17.03 42.97 7.67
CA VAL A 684 -17.63 41.82 6.97
C VAL A 684 -16.57 40.93 6.32
N ARG A 685 -15.55 41.52 5.68
CA ARG A 685 -14.43 40.74 5.11
C ARG A 685 -13.71 39.95 6.20
N LYS A 686 -13.40 40.58 7.33
CA LYS A 686 -12.70 39.94 8.44
C LYS A 686 -13.53 38.81 9.06
N GLU A 687 -14.83 39.00 9.24
CA GLU A 687 -15.73 37.95 9.75
C GLU A 687 -15.73 36.71 8.85
N LEU A 688 -15.77 36.91 7.53
CA LEU A 688 -15.72 35.82 6.56
C LEU A 688 -14.34 35.13 6.57
N GLU A 689 -13.26 35.91 6.62
CA GLU A 689 -11.90 35.37 6.67
C GLU A 689 -11.62 34.56 7.95
N GLU A 690 -12.11 35.02 9.10
CA GLU A 690 -12.04 34.30 10.38
C GLU A 690 -12.79 32.95 10.33
N LYS A 691 -13.83 32.85 9.50
CA LYS A 691 -14.57 31.60 9.22
C LYS A 691 -13.98 30.78 8.08
N GLY A 692 -12.80 31.17 7.56
CA GLY A 692 -12.12 30.45 6.49
C GLY A 692 -12.63 30.77 5.09
N ILE A 693 -13.31 31.90 4.87
CA ILE A 693 -13.80 32.34 3.56
C ILE A 693 -12.99 33.56 3.09
N LEU A 694 -12.32 33.43 1.95
CA LEU A 694 -11.57 34.50 1.31
C LEU A 694 -12.43 35.19 0.25
N LEU A 695 -12.39 36.53 0.21
CA LEU A 695 -13.09 37.33 -0.78
C LEU A 695 -12.13 37.85 -1.87
N GLU A 696 -12.50 37.68 -3.13
CA GLU A 696 -11.74 38.14 -4.29
C GLU A 696 -12.55 39.21 -5.04
N ASP A 697 -12.09 40.46 -5.01
CA ASP A 697 -12.77 41.56 -5.70
C ASP A 697 -12.36 41.59 -7.19
N LYS A 698 -13.34 41.42 -8.09
CA LYS A 698 -13.20 41.48 -9.56
C LYS A 698 -13.90 42.74 -10.11
N LYS A 699 -13.74 43.00 -11.42
CA LYS A 699 -14.42 44.13 -12.09
C LYS A 699 -15.95 44.00 -12.09
N GLU A 700 -16.46 42.77 -12.17
CA GLU A 700 -17.88 42.45 -12.33
C GLU A 700 -18.58 42.11 -11.00
N GLY A 701 -17.83 41.97 -9.90
CA GLY A 701 -18.38 41.59 -8.60
C GLY A 701 -17.31 41.17 -7.59
N THR A 702 -17.74 40.63 -6.45
CA THR A 702 -16.85 39.99 -5.47
C THR A 702 -17.17 38.50 -5.45
N ASP A 703 -16.16 37.68 -5.76
CA ASP A 703 -16.23 36.23 -5.60
C ASP A 703 -15.71 35.80 -4.24
N TRP A 704 -15.93 34.53 -3.90
CA TRP A 704 -15.46 33.93 -2.66
C TRP A 704 -14.86 32.55 -2.89
N LYS A 705 -13.96 32.16 -1.99
CA LYS A 705 -13.42 30.80 -1.92
C LYS A 705 -13.16 30.36 -0.49
N VAL A 706 -13.14 29.06 -0.24
CA VAL A 706 -12.71 28.49 1.02
C VAL A 706 -11.19 28.56 1.13
N LYS A 707 -10.69 28.91 2.32
CA LYS A 707 -9.27 28.93 2.63
C LYS A 707 -8.77 27.50 2.84
N ILE A 708 -7.90 27.03 1.96
CA ILE A 708 -7.14 25.78 2.15
C ILE A 708 -5.92 26.09 3.04
N ALA A 709 -5.62 25.16 3.97
CA ALA A 709 -4.59 25.30 4.99
C ALA A 709 -3.22 24.80 4.54
#